data_AF-Q8N8I9-F1
#
_entry.id   AF-Q8N8I9-F1
#
_cell.length_a   1.000
_cell.length_b   1.000
_cell.length_c   1.000
_cell.angle_alpha   90.00
_cell.angle_beta   90.00
_cell.angle_gamma   90.00
#
_symmetry.space_group_name_H-M   'P 1'
#
loop_
_entity.id
_entity.type
_entity.pdbx_description
1 polymer ?
#
loop_
_entity_poly.entity_id
_entity_poly.type
_entity_poly.pdbx_seq_one_letter_code
_entity_poly.pdbx_strand_id
1 'polypeptide(L)'
;MAENVTREDFLVGRPPELGQGDADVAGYLQSARAQLWRELRDQPLTMAYVSSGSYSYMTSSASEFLLSLTLPGAPGAQIVHSQVEEQQLLAAGSSVVSCLLEGPVQLGPGSVLQHCHLQGPIHIGAGCLVTGLDTAHSKALHGRELRDLVLQGHHTRLHGSPGHAFTLVGRLDSWERQGAGTYLNVPWSEFFKRTGVRAWDLWDPETLPAEYCLPSARLFPVLHPSRELGPQDLLWMLDHQEDGGEALRAWRASWRLSWEQLQPCLDRAATLASRRDLFFRQALHKARHVLEARQDLSLRPLIWAAVREGCPGPLLATLDQVAAGAGDPGVAARALACVADVLGCMAEGRGGLRSGPAANPEWMRPFSYLECGDLAAGVEALAQERDKWLSRPALLVRAARHYEGAGQILIRQAVMSAQHFVSTEQVELPGPGQWVVAECPARVDFSGGWSDTPPLAYELGGAVLGLAVRVDGRRPIGARARRIPEPELWLAVGPRQDEMTVKIVCRCLADLRDYCQPHAPGALLKAAFICAGIVHVHSELQLSEQLLRTFGGGFELHTWSELPHGSGLGTSSILAGTALAALQRAAGRVVGTEALIHAVLHLEQVLTTGGGWQDQVGGLMPGIKVGRSRAQLPLKVEVEEVTVPEGFVQKLNDHLLLVYTGKTRLARNLLQDVLRSWYARLPAVVQNAHSLVRQTEECAEGFRQGSLPLLGQCLTSYWEQKKLMAPGCEPLTVRRMMDVLAPHVHGQSLAGAGGGGFLYLLTKEPQQKEALEAVLAKTEGLGNYSIHLVEVDTQGLSLKLLGTEASTCCPFP
;
A
#
# COMPACT_ATOMS: atom_id res chain seq x y z
N MET A 1 14.10 39.40 1.34
CA MET A 1 14.33 40.02 0.00
C MET A 1 15.80 40.35 -0.19
N ALA A 2 16.26 40.67 -1.41
CA ALA A 2 17.65 41.07 -1.65
C ALA A 2 18.02 42.27 -0.75
N GLU A 3 19.13 42.16 0.00
CA GLU A 3 19.54 43.12 1.05
C GLU A 3 19.74 44.57 0.56
N ASN A 4 19.75 44.79 -0.76
CA ASN A 4 20.05 46.07 -1.41
C ASN A 4 18.85 46.69 -2.17
N VAL A 5 17.63 46.18 -2.00
CA VAL A 5 16.44 46.76 -2.64
C VAL A 5 15.74 47.68 -1.63
N THR A 6 15.48 48.94 -1.99
CA THR A 6 14.68 49.84 -1.15
C THR A 6 13.18 49.57 -1.35
N ARG A 7 12.36 49.93 -0.35
CA ARG A 7 10.89 49.81 -0.47
C ARG A 7 10.35 50.57 -1.68
N GLU A 8 10.89 51.75 -1.95
CA GLU A 8 10.46 52.60 -3.07
C GLU A 8 10.81 51.94 -4.40
N ASP A 9 12.04 51.43 -4.54
CA ASP A 9 12.46 50.71 -5.76
C ASP A 9 11.61 49.46 -6.02
N PHE A 10 11.26 48.71 -4.96
CA PHE A 10 10.40 47.53 -5.09
C PHE A 10 8.97 47.87 -5.51
N LEU A 11 8.41 48.97 -4.99
CA LEU A 11 7.06 49.41 -5.32
C LEU A 11 6.96 49.97 -6.74
N VAL A 12 8.00 50.67 -7.19
CA VAL A 12 8.03 51.38 -8.49
C VAL A 12 8.59 50.51 -9.63
N GLY A 13 9.32 49.44 -9.33
CA GLY A 13 10.02 48.62 -10.33
C GLY A 13 9.10 48.10 -11.44
N ARG A 14 9.28 48.51 -12.69
CA ARG A 14 8.42 48.05 -13.78
C ARG A 14 8.88 46.67 -14.28
N PRO A 15 7.97 45.69 -14.45
CA PRO A 15 8.32 44.48 -15.18
C PRO A 15 8.79 44.87 -16.59
N PRO A 16 9.82 44.23 -17.16
CA PRO A 16 10.30 44.52 -18.51
C PRO A 16 9.23 44.32 -19.60
N GLU A 17 8.13 43.64 -19.27
CA GLU A 17 7.08 43.17 -20.19
C GLU A 17 5.86 44.11 -20.28
N LEU A 18 5.78 45.17 -19.45
CA LEU A 18 4.65 46.12 -19.49
C LEU A 18 4.90 47.25 -20.50
N GLY A 19 4.29 47.10 -21.68
CA GLY A 19 4.13 48.20 -22.64
C GLY A 19 3.39 49.40 -22.04
N GLN A 20 3.63 50.59 -22.60
CA GLN A 20 2.96 51.83 -22.19
C GLN A 20 1.47 51.77 -22.57
N GLY A 21 0.58 51.38 -21.65
CA GLY A 21 -0.85 51.23 -21.98
C GLY A 21 -1.86 51.34 -20.84
N ASP A 22 -1.74 50.58 -19.75
CA ASP A 22 -2.85 50.47 -18.79
C ASP A 22 -2.59 51.15 -17.45
N ALA A 23 -3.15 52.36 -17.28
CA ALA A 23 -3.07 53.13 -16.05
C ALA A 23 -3.81 52.48 -14.86
N ASP A 24 -4.86 51.68 -15.10
CA ASP A 24 -5.65 51.02 -14.05
C ASP A 24 -4.93 49.82 -13.40
N VAL A 25 -3.99 49.19 -14.11
CA VAL A 25 -3.23 48.03 -13.60
C VAL A 25 -2.11 48.47 -12.66
N ALA A 26 -1.59 49.68 -12.84
CA ALA A 26 -0.48 50.21 -12.05
C ALA A 26 -0.82 50.35 -10.55
N GLY A 27 -2.02 50.83 -10.22
CA GLY A 27 -2.48 50.99 -8.83
C GLY A 27 -2.67 49.66 -8.09
N TYR A 28 -3.25 48.67 -8.78
CA TYR A 28 -3.40 47.31 -8.26
C TYR A 28 -2.04 46.64 -8.01
N LEU A 29 -1.13 46.70 -8.99
CA LEU A 29 0.22 46.13 -8.87
C LEU A 29 1.02 46.76 -7.73
N GLN A 30 0.90 48.08 -7.55
CA GLN A 30 1.58 48.79 -6.45
C GLN A 30 1.04 48.35 -5.08
N SER A 31 -0.28 48.15 -4.96
CA SER A 31 -0.91 47.66 -3.73
C SER A 31 -0.53 46.21 -3.43
N ALA A 32 -0.54 45.32 -4.43
CA ALA A 32 -0.09 43.93 -4.28
C ALA A 32 1.39 43.85 -3.85
N ARG A 33 2.26 44.67 -4.44
CA ARG A 33 3.67 44.76 -4.05
C ARG A 33 3.87 45.35 -2.67
N ALA A 34 3.06 46.33 -2.27
CA ALA A 34 3.11 46.85 -0.91
C ALA A 34 2.76 45.77 0.13
N GLN A 35 1.85 44.86 -0.21
CA GLN A 35 1.51 43.72 0.63
C GLN A 35 2.62 42.68 0.64
N LEU A 36 3.17 42.29 -0.51
CA LEU A 36 4.32 41.38 -0.60
C LEU A 36 5.55 41.93 0.15
N TRP A 37 5.82 43.23 0.05
CA TRP A 37 6.90 43.88 0.80
C TRP A 37 6.66 43.83 2.30
N ARG A 38 5.42 44.01 2.74
CA ARG A 38 5.08 43.92 4.16
C ARG A 38 5.32 42.53 4.70
N GLU A 39 4.90 41.50 3.98
CA GLU A 39 4.94 40.11 4.46
C GLU A 39 6.31 39.43 4.28
N LEU A 40 7.06 39.77 3.23
CA LEU A 40 8.22 38.99 2.78
C LEU A 40 9.57 39.71 2.84
N ARG A 41 9.63 41.01 3.18
CA ARG A 41 10.91 41.75 3.19
C ARG A 41 11.98 41.12 4.09
N ASP A 42 11.55 40.63 5.26
CA ASP A 42 12.41 40.09 6.31
C ASP A 42 12.57 38.55 6.17
N GLN A 43 11.95 37.94 5.16
CA GLN A 43 12.08 36.51 4.88
C GLN A 43 13.36 36.25 4.06
N PRO A 44 14.22 35.30 4.49
CA PRO A 44 15.37 34.88 3.70
C PRO A 44 14.87 34.20 2.43
N LEU A 45 15.33 34.67 1.26
CA LEU A 45 15.04 34.07 -0.02
C LEU A 45 16.25 33.29 -0.50
N THR A 46 16.03 32.05 -0.92
CA THR A 46 17.05 31.23 -1.57
C THR A 46 16.69 31.11 -3.04
N MET A 47 17.60 31.50 -3.93
CA MET A 47 17.41 31.32 -5.37
C MET A 47 17.86 29.91 -5.76
N ALA A 48 16.97 29.16 -6.39
CA ALA A 48 17.31 27.93 -7.10
C ALA A 48 17.27 28.22 -8.60
N TYR A 49 18.42 28.10 -9.27
CA TYR A 49 18.49 28.22 -10.73
C TYR A 49 18.30 26.85 -11.36
N VAL A 50 17.29 26.73 -12.23
CA VAL A 50 17.06 25.52 -13.03
C VAL A 50 17.71 25.75 -14.39
N SER A 51 18.93 25.22 -14.58
CA SER A 51 19.75 25.48 -15.77
C SER A 51 19.12 25.02 -17.09
N SER A 52 18.18 24.08 -17.04
CA SER A 52 17.40 23.60 -18.17
C SER A 52 15.95 24.10 -18.19
N GLY A 53 15.60 25.07 -17.34
CA GLY A 53 14.24 25.62 -17.28
C GLY A 53 13.94 26.53 -18.47
N SER A 54 12.69 26.50 -18.95
CA SER A 54 12.17 27.40 -19.98
C SER A 54 10.94 28.15 -19.47
N TYR A 55 10.78 29.41 -19.89
CA TYR A 55 9.55 30.16 -19.65
C TYR A 55 8.59 29.98 -20.82
N SER A 56 7.33 29.66 -20.52
CA SER A 56 6.23 29.67 -21.47
C SER A 56 5.19 30.66 -20.98
N TYR A 57 4.82 31.59 -21.84
CA TYR A 57 3.85 32.64 -21.53
C TYR A 57 2.49 32.29 -22.12
N MET A 58 1.41 32.58 -21.40
CA MET A 58 0.06 32.40 -21.94
C MET A 58 -0.21 33.45 -23.02
N THR A 59 -0.64 33.00 -24.19
CA THR A 59 -1.00 33.86 -25.32
C THR A 59 -2.46 33.64 -25.70
N SER A 60 -2.98 34.46 -26.62
CA SER A 60 -4.30 34.27 -27.24
C SER A 60 -4.31 33.17 -28.31
N SER A 61 -3.16 32.58 -28.63
CA SER A 61 -3.04 31.51 -29.64
C SER A 61 -3.46 30.17 -29.06
N ALA A 62 -4.53 29.59 -29.59
CA ALA A 62 -4.96 28.24 -29.24
C ALA A 62 -3.86 27.19 -29.56
N SER A 63 -3.06 27.41 -30.60
CA SER A 63 -1.95 26.53 -30.94
C SER A 63 -0.85 26.53 -29.88
N GLU A 64 -0.47 27.70 -29.36
CA GLU A 64 0.53 27.79 -28.30
C GLU A 64 -0.02 27.28 -26.96
N PHE A 65 -1.31 27.50 -26.68
CA PHE A 65 -1.96 26.93 -25.51
C PHE A 65 -1.98 25.40 -25.56
N LEU A 66 -2.36 24.80 -26.69
CA LEU A 66 -2.29 23.35 -26.90
C LEU A 66 -0.85 22.84 -26.77
N LEU A 67 0.14 23.55 -27.32
CA LEU A 67 1.54 23.22 -27.18
C LEU A 67 2.03 23.27 -25.72
N SER A 68 1.44 24.13 -24.87
CA SER A 68 1.78 24.20 -23.45
C SER A 68 1.19 23.04 -22.63
N LEU A 69 0.08 22.46 -23.10
CA LEU A 69 -0.62 21.36 -22.44
C LEU A 69 -0.28 19.98 -23.01
N THR A 70 0.39 19.96 -24.15
CA THR A 70 0.92 18.76 -24.78
C THR A 70 2.44 18.79 -24.69
N LEU A 71 3.09 17.63 -24.59
CA LEU A 71 4.55 17.54 -24.63
C LEU A 71 4.95 16.96 -25.99
N PRO A 72 5.33 17.80 -26.97
CA PRO A 72 5.70 17.31 -28.30
C PRO A 72 6.87 16.32 -28.19
N GLY A 73 6.72 15.14 -28.79
CA GLY A 73 7.74 14.08 -28.73
C GLY A 73 7.67 13.19 -27.48
N ALA A 74 6.70 13.37 -26.59
CA ALA A 74 6.44 12.42 -25.52
C ALA A 74 6.07 11.04 -26.09
N PRO A 75 6.56 9.92 -25.51
CA PRO A 75 6.34 8.58 -26.04
C PRO A 75 4.88 8.09 -25.92
N GLY A 76 4.01 8.81 -25.21
CA GLY A 76 2.61 8.46 -25.03
C GLY A 76 1.74 9.69 -24.72
N ALA A 77 0.45 9.43 -24.49
CA ALA A 77 -0.49 10.45 -24.04
C ALA A 77 -0.23 10.82 -22.57
N GLN A 78 -0.38 12.10 -22.24
CA GLN A 78 -0.31 12.57 -20.87
C GLN A 78 -1.68 12.42 -20.20
N ILE A 79 -1.77 11.65 -19.12
CA ILE A 79 -3.03 11.45 -18.37
C ILE A 79 -2.83 12.02 -16.96
N VAL A 80 -3.49 13.15 -16.68
CA VAL A 80 -3.36 13.86 -15.40
C VAL A 80 -4.70 13.95 -14.73
N HIS A 81 -4.78 13.50 -13.47
CA HIS A 81 -6.03 13.46 -12.70
C HIS A 81 -7.19 13.01 -13.59
N SER A 82 -7.10 11.86 -14.24
CA SER A 82 -8.14 11.40 -15.16
C SER A 82 -8.28 9.89 -15.05
N GLN A 83 -9.45 9.37 -15.38
CA GLN A 83 -9.71 7.95 -15.56
C GLN A 83 -10.14 7.72 -17.00
N VAL A 84 -9.41 6.84 -17.69
CA VAL A 84 -9.63 6.51 -19.10
C VAL A 84 -9.72 4.99 -19.20
N GLU A 85 -10.86 4.50 -19.70
CA GLU A 85 -11.11 3.08 -19.86
C GLU A 85 -10.24 2.47 -20.97
N GLU A 86 -10.14 3.14 -22.12
CA GLU A 86 -9.40 2.67 -23.30
C GLU A 86 -8.18 3.56 -23.63
N GLN A 87 -7.14 3.50 -22.77
CA GLN A 87 -5.93 4.33 -22.92
C GLN A 87 -5.18 4.13 -24.25
N GLN A 88 -5.31 2.95 -24.87
CA GLN A 88 -4.73 2.63 -26.17
C GLN A 88 -5.25 3.50 -27.32
N LEU A 89 -6.40 4.16 -27.14
CA LEU A 89 -6.99 5.06 -28.14
C LEU A 89 -6.45 6.50 -28.07
N LEU A 90 -5.55 6.79 -27.13
CA LEU A 90 -4.92 8.10 -26.98
C LEU A 90 -3.59 8.13 -27.73
N ALA A 91 -3.47 9.01 -28.72
CA ALA A 91 -2.24 9.17 -29.50
C ALA A 91 -1.10 9.79 -28.67
N ALA A 92 0.14 9.46 -29.03
CA ALA A 92 1.33 10.08 -28.45
C ALA A 92 1.31 11.61 -28.65
N GLY A 93 1.73 12.34 -27.61
CA GLY A 93 1.70 13.81 -27.62
C GLY A 93 0.30 14.43 -27.48
N SER A 94 -0.72 13.66 -27.09
CA SER A 94 -2.01 14.18 -26.63
C SER A 94 -2.07 14.32 -25.11
N SER A 95 -3.08 15.01 -24.58
CA SER A 95 -3.24 15.24 -23.14
C SER A 95 -4.68 15.08 -22.67
N VAL A 96 -4.89 14.41 -21.54
CA VAL A 96 -6.18 14.21 -20.90
C VAL A 96 -6.06 14.66 -19.44
N VAL A 97 -6.77 15.73 -19.08
CA VAL A 97 -6.61 16.43 -17.81
C VAL A 97 -7.95 16.61 -17.11
N SER A 98 -8.10 16.07 -15.89
CA SER A 98 -9.36 16.17 -15.13
C SER A 98 -10.56 15.61 -15.90
N CYS A 99 -10.41 14.43 -16.51
CA CYS A 99 -11.47 13.80 -17.30
C CYS A 99 -11.86 12.40 -16.82
N LEU A 100 -13.12 12.05 -17.04
CA LEU A 100 -13.64 10.68 -16.97
C LEU A 100 -14.07 10.26 -18.38
N LEU A 101 -13.36 9.30 -18.99
CA LEU A 101 -13.64 8.80 -20.34
C LEU A 101 -14.09 7.34 -20.24
N GLU A 102 -15.37 7.11 -20.57
CA GLU A 102 -16.03 5.81 -20.56
C GLU A 102 -16.26 5.30 -21.99
N GLY A 103 -15.92 4.05 -22.25
CA GLY A 103 -15.95 3.47 -23.59
C GLY A 103 -14.93 4.07 -24.58
N PRO A 104 -15.13 3.86 -25.89
CA PRO A 104 -14.13 4.18 -26.90
C PRO A 104 -14.08 5.69 -27.19
N VAL A 105 -13.08 6.38 -26.62
CA VAL A 105 -12.79 7.80 -26.90
C VAL A 105 -11.40 7.92 -27.52
N GLN A 106 -11.35 8.19 -28.83
CA GLN A 106 -10.11 8.36 -29.58
C GLN A 106 -9.63 9.81 -29.54
N LEU A 107 -8.34 10.01 -29.24
CA LEU A 107 -7.72 11.33 -29.16
C LEU A 107 -6.45 11.41 -30.03
N GLY A 108 -6.46 12.31 -31.01
CA GLY A 108 -5.36 12.54 -31.94
C GLY A 108 -4.18 13.32 -31.33
N PRO A 109 -3.02 13.34 -32.01
CA PRO A 109 -1.82 14.00 -31.53
C PRO A 109 -2.01 15.52 -31.44
N GLY A 110 -1.38 16.15 -30.44
CA GLY A 110 -1.50 17.59 -30.21
C GLY A 110 -2.88 18.04 -29.72
N SER A 111 -3.76 17.10 -29.38
CA SER A 111 -5.10 17.38 -28.86
C SER A 111 -5.18 17.21 -27.35
N VAL A 112 -6.08 17.97 -26.73
CA VAL A 112 -6.28 18.05 -25.30
C VAL A 112 -7.75 17.88 -24.95
N LEU A 113 -8.04 16.95 -24.03
CA LEU A 113 -9.32 16.85 -23.33
C LEU A 113 -9.15 17.40 -21.92
N GLN A 114 -9.97 18.36 -21.52
CA GLN A 114 -9.84 18.98 -20.19
C GLN A 114 -11.19 19.15 -19.49
N HIS A 115 -11.34 18.69 -18.24
CA HIS A 115 -12.60 18.86 -17.49
C HIS A 115 -13.82 18.26 -18.21
N CYS A 116 -13.68 17.06 -18.78
CA CYS A 116 -14.76 16.40 -19.50
C CYS A 116 -15.17 15.07 -18.86
N HIS A 117 -16.47 14.76 -18.88
CA HIS A 117 -17.00 13.42 -18.64
C HIS A 117 -17.62 12.91 -19.94
N LEU A 118 -16.93 12.05 -20.68
CA LEU A 118 -17.36 11.64 -22.02
C LEU A 118 -17.67 10.15 -22.08
N GLN A 119 -18.73 9.82 -22.83
CA GLN A 119 -19.12 8.44 -23.12
C GLN A 119 -19.03 8.16 -24.63
N GLY A 120 -18.14 7.23 -25.00
CA GLY A 120 -17.87 6.81 -26.37
C GLY A 120 -19.07 6.16 -27.08
N PRO A 121 -19.02 6.00 -28.43
CA PRO A 121 -17.86 6.24 -29.29
C PRO A 121 -17.66 7.70 -29.70
N ILE A 122 -16.47 8.26 -29.48
CA ILE A 122 -16.11 9.66 -29.83
C ILE A 122 -14.74 9.69 -30.52
N HIS A 123 -14.62 10.50 -31.58
CA HIS A 123 -13.36 10.71 -32.30
C HIS A 123 -12.93 12.18 -32.30
N ILE A 124 -11.89 12.49 -31.52
CA ILE A 124 -11.23 13.79 -31.53
C ILE A 124 -9.92 13.63 -32.29
N GLY A 125 -9.83 14.21 -33.48
CA GLY A 125 -8.63 14.21 -34.33
C GLY A 125 -7.53 15.13 -33.79
N ALA A 126 -6.56 15.50 -34.63
CA ALA A 126 -5.39 16.28 -34.24
C ALA A 126 -5.69 17.78 -34.01
N GLY A 127 -4.92 18.41 -33.13
CA GLY A 127 -4.97 19.85 -32.89
C GLY A 127 -6.26 20.37 -32.23
N CYS A 128 -6.94 19.55 -31.43
CA CYS A 128 -8.21 19.92 -30.80
C CYS A 128 -8.06 20.25 -29.31
N LEU A 129 -8.81 21.23 -28.82
CA LEU A 129 -9.09 21.41 -27.39
C LEU A 129 -10.58 21.16 -27.15
N VAL A 130 -10.91 20.18 -26.31
CA VAL A 130 -12.30 19.98 -25.86
C VAL A 130 -12.35 20.09 -24.35
N THR A 131 -13.20 20.97 -23.84
CA THR A 131 -13.32 21.19 -22.40
C THR A 131 -14.73 21.45 -21.90
N GLY A 132 -15.04 21.01 -20.68
CA GLY A 132 -16.30 21.34 -20.00
C GLY A 132 -17.53 20.63 -20.57
N LEU A 133 -17.35 19.44 -21.17
CA LEU A 133 -18.46 18.62 -21.65
C LEU A 133 -18.74 17.46 -20.69
N ASP A 134 -20.00 17.03 -20.64
CA ASP A 134 -20.43 15.89 -19.83
C ASP A 134 -21.12 14.80 -20.68
N THR A 135 -21.63 13.76 -20.02
CA THR A 135 -22.24 12.61 -20.67
C THR A 135 -23.49 12.97 -21.46
N ALA A 136 -24.24 14.00 -21.05
CA ALA A 136 -25.41 14.47 -21.80
C ALA A 136 -25.01 15.04 -23.17
N HIS A 137 -23.81 15.63 -23.25
CA HIS A 137 -23.27 16.23 -24.47
C HIS A 137 -22.55 15.24 -25.39
N SER A 138 -22.21 14.04 -24.90
CA SER A 138 -21.41 13.06 -25.63
C SER A 138 -22.04 12.63 -26.96
N LYS A 139 -23.38 12.50 -26.99
CA LYS A 139 -24.12 12.13 -28.21
C LYS A 139 -23.93 13.12 -29.37
N ALA A 140 -23.70 14.39 -29.08
CA ALA A 140 -23.48 15.41 -30.11
C ALA A 140 -22.16 15.18 -30.89
N LEU A 141 -21.22 14.45 -30.29
CA LEU A 141 -19.92 14.13 -30.88
C LEU A 141 -19.89 12.78 -31.61
N HIS A 142 -20.95 11.96 -31.49
CA HIS A 142 -20.99 10.65 -32.12
C HIS A 142 -21.01 10.76 -33.65
N GLY A 143 -20.20 9.92 -34.31
CA GLY A 143 -20.11 9.87 -35.78
C GLY A 143 -19.42 11.08 -36.43
N ARG A 144 -18.77 11.95 -35.64
CA ARG A 144 -18.04 13.13 -36.13
C ARG A 144 -16.57 13.03 -35.76
N GLU A 145 -15.70 13.57 -36.61
CA GLU A 145 -14.30 13.75 -36.30
C GLU A 145 -13.98 15.25 -36.19
N LEU A 146 -13.57 15.70 -35.00
CA LEU A 146 -13.12 17.08 -34.81
C LEU A 146 -11.65 17.21 -35.19
N ARG A 147 -11.25 18.25 -35.93
CA ARG A 147 -9.85 18.52 -36.29
C ARG A 147 -9.55 20.02 -36.24
N ASP A 148 -8.44 20.41 -35.62
CA ASP A 148 -8.01 21.80 -35.50
C ASP A 148 -9.09 22.74 -34.89
N LEU A 149 -9.82 22.26 -33.88
CA LEU A 149 -10.96 22.97 -33.28
C LEU A 149 -10.84 23.11 -31.76
N VAL A 150 -11.38 24.20 -31.24
CA VAL A 150 -11.56 24.43 -29.80
C VAL A 150 -13.05 24.43 -29.49
N LEU A 151 -13.50 23.43 -28.74
CA LEU A 151 -14.88 23.29 -28.26
C LEU A 151 -14.92 23.39 -26.73
N GLN A 152 -15.70 24.33 -26.21
CA GLN A 152 -15.77 24.57 -24.77
C GLN A 152 -17.22 24.65 -24.30
N GLY A 153 -17.54 23.96 -23.21
CA GLY A 153 -18.77 24.14 -22.45
C GLY A 153 -18.57 25.08 -21.27
N HIS A 154 -19.54 25.97 -21.07
CA HIS A 154 -19.49 27.01 -20.04
C HIS A 154 -20.76 26.98 -19.18
N HIS A 155 -20.59 27.02 -17.87
CA HIS A 155 -21.70 27.38 -16.98
C HIS A 155 -21.91 28.89 -17.06
N THR A 156 -23.16 29.31 -17.22
CA THR A 156 -23.54 30.71 -17.36
C THR A 156 -24.62 31.09 -16.37
N ARG A 157 -24.70 32.39 -16.09
CA ARG A 157 -25.75 32.99 -15.28
C ARG A 157 -26.33 34.19 -16.00
N LEU A 158 -27.41 33.97 -16.74
CA LEU A 158 -28.11 35.01 -17.49
C LEU A 158 -29.22 35.58 -16.63
N HIS A 159 -29.14 36.88 -16.31
CA HIS A 159 -30.12 37.56 -15.44
C HIS A 159 -30.43 36.81 -14.14
N GLY A 160 -29.40 36.21 -13.53
CA GLY A 160 -29.51 35.44 -12.28
C GLY A 160 -29.88 33.96 -12.44
N SER A 161 -30.35 33.55 -13.62
CA SER A 161 -30.75 32.17 -13.91
C SER A 161 -29.56 31.33 -14.40
N PRO A 162 -29.34 30.12 -13.87
CA PRO A 162 -28.27 29.23 -14.33
C PRO A 162 -28.58 28.69 -15.74
N GLY A 163 -27.56 28.53 -16.56
CA GLY A 163 -27.66 27.94 -17.89
C GLY A 163 -26.32 27.38 -18.37
N HIS A 164 -26.32 26.82 -19.58
CA HIS A 164 -25.12 26.35 -20.27
C HIS A 164 -25.00 27.05 -21.63
N ALA A 165 -23.78 27.42 -21.97
CA ALA A 165 -23.43 27.92 -23.30
C ALA A 165 -22.22 27.16 -23.82
N PHE A 166 -22.12 27.05 -25.14
CA PHE A 166 -21.00 26.39 -25.79
C PHE A 166 -20.29 27.39 -26.71
N THR A 167 -18.98 27.25 -26.84
CA THR A 167 -18.18 28.01 -27.80
C THR A 167 -17.42 27.04 -28.69
N LEU A 168 -17.47 27.28 -30.00
CA LEU A 168 -16.75 26.52 -31.01
C LEU A 168 -15.98 27.50 -31.88
N VAL A 169 -14.65 27.37 -31.92
CA VAL A 169 -13.74 28.17 -32.76
C VAL A 169 -12.68 27.28 -33.41
N GLY A 170 -12.04 27.77 -34.46
CA GLY A 170 -10.88 27.14 -35.07
C GLY A 170 -9.59 27.38 -34.27
N ARG A 171 -8.68 26.40 -34.26
CA ARG A 171 -7.35 26.50 -33.64
C ARG A 171 -6.52 27.66 -34.20
N LEU A 172 -6.72 28.01 -35.47
CA LEU A 172 -6.00 29.05 -36.19
C LEU A 172 -6.72 30.40 -36.19
N ASP A 173 -7.87 30.49 -35.52
CA ASP A 173 -8.62 31.74 -35.48
C ASP A 173 -7.93 32.80 -34.62
N SER A 174 -7.86 34.02 -35.15
CA SER A 174 -7.32 35.17 -34.43
C SER A 174 -8.34 35.77 -33.48
N TRP A 175 -7.92 35.98 -32.24
CA TRP A 175 -8.67 36.70 -31.21
C TRP A 175 -8.33 38.20 -31.17
N GLU A 176 -7.46 38.67 -32.06
CA GLU A 176 -7.09 40.08 -32.16
C GLU A 176 -8.21 40.89 -32.82
N ARG A 177 -8.34 42.17 -32.41
CA ARG A 177 -9.35 43.10 -32.95
C ARG A 177 -8.97 43.70 -34.31
N GLN A 178 -7.77 43.40 -34.83
CA GLN A 178 -7.24 43.99 -36.05
C GLN A 178 -6.82 42.89 -37.05
N GLY A 179 -7.15 43.07 -38.33
CA GLY A 179 -6.78 42.15 -39.42
C GLY A 179 -7.96 41.39 -40.04
N ALA A 180 -7.68 40.65 -41.13
CA ALA A 180 -8.68 39.81 -41.77
C ALA A 180 -8.97 38.58 -40.89
N GLY A 181 -10.10 38.59 -40.18
CA GLY A 181 -10.49 37.53 -39.26
C GLY A 181 -10.90 36.23 -39.96
N THR A 182 -10.70 35.11 -39.27
CA THR A 182 -11.20 33.79 -39.64
C THR A 182 -12.18 33.29 -38.57
N TYR A 183 -13.04 32.36 -38.97
CA TYR A 183 -13.86 31.59 -38.04
C TYR A 183 -13.91 30.12 -38.50
N LEU A 184 -13.66 29.19 -37.58
CA LEU A 184 -13.50 27.76 -37.86
C LEU A 184 -12.38 27.50 -38.89
N ASN A 185 -11.26 28.22 -38.75
CA ASN A 185 -10.07 28.16 -39.60
C ASN A 185 -10.28 28.61 -41.06
N VAL A 186 -11.40 29.25 -41.38
CA VAL A 186 -11.67 29.76 -42.73
C VAL A 186 -11.98 31.26 -42.71
N PRO A 187 -11.67 32.02 -43.78
CA PRO A 187 -12.05 33.42 -43.88
C PRO A 187 -13.57 33.60 -43.76
N TRP A 188 -14.03 34.70 -43.17
CA TRP A 188 -15.45 35.01 -43.00
C TRP A 188 -16.27 34.88 -44.30
N SER A 189 -15.72 35.29 -45.45
CA SER A 189 -16.37 35.18 -46.75
C SER A 189 -16.70 33.75 -47.15
N GLU A 190 -15.77 32.81 -46.89
CA GLU A 190 -15.97 31.39 -47.16
C GLU A 190 -16.92 30.78 -46.14
N PHE A 191 -16.82 31.17 -44.86
CA PHE A 191 -17.74 30.74 -43.82
C PHE A 191 -19.20 31.09 -44.16
N PHE A 192 -19.48 32.32 -44.60
CA PHE A 192 -20.83 32.74 -45.00
C PHE A 192 -21.35 31.95 -46.20
N LYS A 193 -20.48 31.72 -47.19
CA LYS A 193 -20.82 30.93 -48.37
C LYS A 193 -21.16 29.48 -48.00
N ARG A 194 -20.41 28.88 -47.09
CA ARG A 194 -20.58 27.48 -46.67
C ARG A 194 -21.82 27.26 -45.80
N THR A 195 -22.13 28.20 -44.91
CA THR A 195 -23.16 28.00 -43.87
C THR A 195 -24.48 28.73 -44.13
N GLY A 196 -24.49 29.70 -45.05
CA GLY A 196 -25.64 30.58 -45.28
C GLY A 196 -25.88 31.62 -44.17
N VAL A 197 -24.98 31.71 -43.19
CA VAL A 197 -24.92 32.80 -42.20
C VAL A 197 -24.56 34.10 -42.91
N ARG A 198 -25.15 35.22 -42.49
CA ARG A 198 -24.90 36.56 -43.05
C ARG A 198 -24.25 37.46 -42.00
N ALA A 199 -23.56 38.50 -42.43
CA ALA A 199 -22.87 39.42 -41.52
C ALA A 199 -23.83 40.03 -40.47
N TRP A 200 -25.04 40.40 -40.87
CA TRP A 200 -26.06 40.95 -39.96
C TRP A 200 -26.69 39.92 -39.01
N ASP A 201 -26.44 38.61 -39.20
CA ASP A 201 -26.77 37.63 -38.17
C ASP A 201 -25.82 37.74 -36.96
N LEU A 202 -24.61 38.29 -37.18
CA LEU A 202 -23.52 38.32 -36.19
C LEU A 202 -23.30 39.70 -35.60
N TRP A 203 -23.29 40.74 -36.42
CA TRP A 203 -23.05 42.14 -36.02
C TRP A 203 -24.28 43.00 -36.33
N ASP A 204 -24.33 44.18 -35.73
CA ASP A 204 -25.40 45.12 -36.02
C ASP A 204 -25.22 45.67 -37.46
N PRO A 205 -26.30 46.02 -38.17
CA PRO A 205 -26.20 46.50 -39.56
C PRO A 205 -25.32 47.74 -39.76
N GLU A 206 -25.06 48.48 -38.67
CA GLU A 206 -24.26 49.70 -38.61
C GLU A 206 -22.75 49.43 -38.44
N THR A 207 -22.36 48.21 -38.06
CA THR A 207 -20.95 47.84 -37.85
C THR A 207 -20.21 47.77 -39.19
N LEU A 208 -19.09 48.51 -39.28
CA LEU A 208 -18.28 48.55 -40.50
C LEU A 208 -17.54 47.23 -40.73
N PRO A 209 -17.39 46.73 -41.98
CA PRO A 209 -16.67 45.48 -42.25
C PRO A 209 -15.24 45.42 -41.73
N ALA A 210 -14.57 46.57 -41.57
CA ALA A 210 -13.24 46.67 -40.98
C ALA A 210 -13.20 46.38 -39.47
N GLU A 211 -14.36 46.37 -38.81
CA GLU A 211 -14.52 46.11 -37.36
C GLU A 211 -14.97 44.66 -37.08
N TYR A 212 -15.20 43.86 -38.12
CA TYR A 212 -15.60 42.45 -37.98
C TYR A 212 -14.46 41.65 -37.36
N CYS A 213 -14.66 41.24 -36.11
CA CYS A 213 -13.71 40.41 -35.38
C CYS A 213 -14.44 39.32 -34.59
N LEU A 214 -13.73 38.23 -34.32
CA LEU A 214 -14.27 37.07 -33.60
C LEU A 214 -14.84 37.42 -32.21
N PRO A 215 -14.19 38.26 -31.37
CA PRO A 215 -14.69 38.57 -30.04
C PRO A 215 -16.09 39.22 -30.03
N SER A 216 -16.43 40.02 -31.04
CA SER A 216 -17.69 40.78 -31.13
C SER A 216 -18.81 40.05 -31.90
N ALA A 217 -18.50 38.95 -32.58
CA ALA A 217 -19.47 38.20 -33.39
C ALA A 217 -20.48 37.43 -32.52
N ARG A 218 -21.80 37.65 -32.69
CA ARG A 218 -22.87 36.96 -31.94
C ARG A 218 -23.08 35.51 -32.39
N LEU A 219 -22.09 34.68 -32.13
CA LEU A 219 -22.02 33.29 -32.59
C LEU A 219 -22.70 32.29 -31.66
N PHE A 220 -22.66 32.53 -30.35
CA PHE A 220 -22.86 31.49 -29.35
C PHE A 220 -24.28 31.51 -28.81
N PRO A 221 -25.11 30.48 -29.10
CA PRO A 221 -26.45 30.36 -28.51
C PRO A 221 -26.36 30.26 -26.98
N VAL A 222 -27.22 31.01 -26.30
CA VAL A 222 -27.33 31.00 -24.83
C VAL A 222 -28.74 30.70 -24.33
N LEU A 223 -29.75 30.85 -25.20
CA LEU A 223 -31.13 30.43 -24.94
C LEU A 223 -31.84 30.07 -26.25
N HIS A 224 -32.62 28.98 -26.26
CA HIS A 224 -33.54 28.66 -27.37
C HIS A 224 -34.99 28.58 -26.84
N PRO A 225 -36.01 29.06 -27.59
CA PRO A 225 -37.38 29.14 -27.09
C PRO A 225 -38.06 27.80 -26.75
N SER A 226 -37.64 26.70 -27.38
CA SER A 226 -38.37 25.42 -27.33
C SER A 226 -37.52 24.18 -27.04
N ARG A 227 -36.21 24.30 -26.80
CA ARG A 227 -35.33 23.17 -26.50
C ARG A 227 -34.13 23.58 -25.68
N GLU A 228 -33.49 22.60 -25.03
CA GLU A 228 -32.19 22.79 -24.40
C GLU A 228 -31.08 22.89 -25.45
N LEU A 229 -30.10 23.75 -25.17
CA LEU A 229 -28.93 23.95 -26.02
C LEU A 229 -27.85 22.90 -25.73
N GLY A 230 -27.12 22.50 -26.78
CA GLY A 230 -25.96 21.63 -26.66
C GLY A 230 -24.92 21.90 -27.74
N PRO A 231 -23.80 21.16 -27.76
CA PRO A 231 -22.76 21.34 -28.78
C PRO A 231 -23.28 21.20 -30.22
N GLN A 232 -24.34 20.41 -30.43
CA GLN A 232 -24.98 20.25 -31.74
C GLN A 232 -25.45 21.57 -32.38
N ASP A 233 -25.79 22.58 -31.56
CA ASP A 233 -26.23 23.90 -32.03
C ASP A 233 -25.09 24.73 -32.66
N LEU A 234 -23.85 24.25 -32.54
CA LEU A 234 -22.65 24.81 -33.16
C LEU A 234 -21.99 23.86 -34.15
N LEU A 235 -21.98 22.55 -33.85
CA LEU A 235 -21.28 21.54 -34.66
C LEU A 235 -21.85 21.39 -36.09
N TRP A 236 -23.10 21.81 -36.33
CA TRP A 236 -23.66 21.86 -37.68
C TRP A 236 -22.88 22.80 -38.63
N MET A 237 -22.10 23.75 -38.10
CA MET A 237 -21.32 24.70 -38.90
C MET A 237 -20.05 24.08 -39.52
N LEU A 238 -19.67 22.87 -39.09
CA LEU A 238 -18.48 22.15 -39.56
C LEU A 238 -18.74 21.43 -40.89
N ASP A 239 -19.93 20.84 -41.05
CA ASP A 239 -20.32 20.07 -42.24
C ASP A 239 -21.62 20.61 -42.83
N HIS A 240 -21.72 20.68 -44.16
CA HIS A 240 -22.98 21.02 -44.82
C HIS A 240 -23.94 19.83 -44.71
N GLN A 241 -24.81 19.82 -43.71
CA GLN A 241 -25.85 18.80 -43.57
C GLN A 241 -26.97 19.04 -44.60
N GLU A 242 -27.47 17.97 -45.22
CA GLU A 242 -28.67 18.00 -46.08
C GLU A 242 -29.95 18.05 -45.22
N ASP A 243 -30.02 18.96 -44.25
CA ASP A 243 -31.18 19.11 -43.35
C ASP A 243 -32.19 20.17 -43.84
N GLY A 244 -32.04 20.62 -45.09
CA GLY A 244 -32.88 21.69 -45.65
C GLY A 244 -32.75 23.04 -44.91
N GLY A 245 -31.64 23.28 -44.21
CA GLY A 245 -31.35 24.52 -43.47
C GLY A 245 -32.05 24.60 -42.11
N GLU A 246 -32.49 23.49 -41.55
CA GLU A 246 -33.16 23.43 -40.25
C GLU A 246 -32.24 23.90 -39.12
N ALA A 247 -30.98 23.43 -39.10
CA ALA A 247 -30.00 23.84 -38.10
C ALA A 247 -29.72 25.35 -38.14
N LEU A 248 -29.61 25.94 -39.33
CA LEU A 248 -29.44 27.39 -39.48
C LEU A 248 -30.66 28.18 -38.98
N ARG A 249 -31.89 27.69 -39.25
CA ARG A 249 -33.13 28.31 -38.74
C ARG A 249 -33.21 28.23 -37.21
N ALA A 250 -32.91 27.07 -36.64
CA ALA A 250 -32.87 26.88 -35.19
C ALA A 250 -31.80 27.78 -34.55
N TRP A 251 -30.60 27.84 -35.13
CA TRP A 251 -29.53 28.72 -34.68
C TRP A 251 -29.92 30.20 -34.76
N ARG A 252 -30.68 30.63 -35.77
CA ARG A 252 -31.29 31.97 -35.89
C ARG A 252 -32.41 32.25 -34.88
N ALA A 253 -33.15 31.22 -34.47
CA ALA A 253 -34.19 31.34 -33.46
C ALA A 253 -33.64 31.45 -32.04
N SER A 254 -32.39 31.01 -31.80
CA SER A 254 -31.71 31.17 -30.52
C SER A 254 -31.34 32.63 -30.24
N TRP A 255 -31.42 33.02 -28.96
CA TRP A 255 -30.69 34.19 -28.48
C TRP A 255 -29.21 33.87 -28.42
N ARG A 256 -28.39 34.71 -29.06
CA ARG A 256 -26.94 34.51 -29.19
C ARG A 256 -26.17 35.69 -28.62
N LEU A 257 -25.03 35.39 -28.02
CA LEU A 257 -24.07 36.37 -27.52
C LEU A 257 -22.74 36.25 -28.27
N SER A 258 -22.01 37.35 -28.32
CA SER A 258 -20.59 37.33 -28.67
C SER A 258 -19.73 36.86 -27.49
N TRP A 259 -18.44 36.58 -27.72
CA TRP A 259 -17.55 36.23 -26.62
C TRP A 259 -17.45 37.36 -25.58
N GLU A 260 -17.34 38.61 -26.06
CA GLU A 260 -17.29 39.80 -25.19
C GLU A 260 -18.54 39.95 -24.31
N GLN A 261 -19.71 39.53 -24.84
CA GLN A 261 -20.97 39.55 -24.10
C GLN A 261 -21.15 38.33 -23.20
N LEU A 262 -20.58 37.18 -23.57
CA LEU A 262 -20.69 35.93 -22.82
C LEU A 262 -19.78 35.91 -21.59
N GLN A 263 -18.57 36.47 -21.70
CA GLN A 263 -17.54 36.43 -20.65
C GLN A 263 -18.02 36.96 -19.28
N PRO A 264 -18.77 38.10 -19.19
CA PRO A 264 -19.34 38.57 -17.93
C PRO A 264 -20.43 37.66 -17.36
N CYS A 265 -21.06 36.83 -18.19
CA CYS A 265 -22.14 35.91 -17.80
C CYS A 265 -21.60 34.55 -17.31
N LEU A 266 -20.30 34.29 -17.36
CA LEU A 266 -19.73 33.00 -16.93
C LEU A 266 -19.89 32.79 -15.43
N ASP A 267 -20.51 31.68 -15.04
CA ASP A 267 -20.65 31.28 -13.64
C ASP A 267 -19.39 30.53 -13.18
N ARG A 268 -18.44 31.29 -12.67
CA ARG A 268 -17.16 30.77 -12.16
C ARG A 268 -17.36 29.82 -10.96
N ALA A 269 -18.35 30.10 -10.11
CA ALA A 269 -18.62 29.27 -8.93
C ALA A 269 -19.19 27.91 -9.34
N ALA A 270 -20.17 27.89 -10.25
CA ALA A 270 -20.70 26.65 -10.82
C ALA A 270 -19.62 25.86 -11.58
N THR A 271 -18.76 26.55 -12.33
CA THR A 271 -17.63 25.92 -13.05
C THR A 271 -16.66 25.24 -12.09
N LEU A 272 -16.25 25.91 -11.01
CA LEU A 272 -15.36 25.30 -10.01
C LEU A 272 -16.04 24.14 -9.27
N ALA A 273 -17.32 24.27 -8.93
CA ALA A 273 -18.09 23.20 -8.30
C ALA A 273 -18.20 21.96 -9.19
N SER A 274 -18.51 22.14 -10.48
CA SER A 274 -18.58 21.08 -11.49
C SER A 274 -17.23 20.37 -11.67
N ARG A 275 -16.13 21.13 -11.80
CA ARG A 275 -14.78 20.57 -11.89
C ARG A 275 -14.38 19.78 -10.64
N ARG A 276 -14.76 20.27 -9.46
CA ARG A 276 -14.51 19.57 -8.19
C ARG A 276 -15.29 18.26 -8.14
N ASP A 277 -16.56 18.28 -8.53
CA ASP A 277 -17.40 17.08 -8.59
C ASP A 277 -16.85 16.04 -9.59
N LEU A 278 -16.46 16.48 -10.79
CA LEU A 278 -15.80 15.61 -11.77
C LEU A 278 -14.50 14.98 -11.23
N PHE A 279 -13.66 15.77 -10.57
CA PHE A 279 -12.44 15.27 -9.92
C PHE A 279 -12.74 14.14 -8.93
N PHE A 280 -13.84 14.23 -8.18
CA PHE A 280 -14.24 13.16 -7.26
C PHE A 280 -14.85 11.97 -7.98
N ARG A 281 -15.72 12.16 -8.97
CA ARG A 281 -16.29 11.04 -9.74
C ARG A 281 -15.22 10.17 -10.39
N GLN A 282 -14.26 10.78 -11.08
CA GLN A 282 -13.15 10.03 -11.68
C GLN A 282 -12.26 9.37 -10.60
N ALA A 283 -12.11 10.00 -9.43
CA ALA A 283 -11.30 9.49 -8.34
C ALA A 283 -11.92 8.21 -7.77
N LEU A 284 -13.26 8.16 -7.62
CA LEU A 284 -13.97 6.95 -7.21
C LEU A 284 -13.72 5.80 -8.20
N HIS A 285 -13.83 6.06 -9.51
CA HIS A 285 -13.53 5.06 -10.54
C HIS A 285 -12.07 4.61 -10.50
N LYS A 286 -11.14 5.56 -10.34
CA LYS A 286 -9.72 5.25 -10.18
C LYS A 286 -9.45 4.38 -8.95
N ALA A 287 -10.06 4.68 -7.80
CA ALA A 287 -9.91 3.89 -6.59
C ALA A 287 -10.40 2.45 -6.78
N ARG A 288 -11.57 2.28 -7.41
CA ARG A 288 -12.11 0.97 -7.78
C ARG A 288 -11.14 0.21 -8.69
N HIS A 289 -10.76 0.83 -9.81
CA HIS A 289 -9.88 0.19 -10.80
C HIS A 289 -8.52 -0.19 -10.22
N VAL A 290 -7.90 0.69 -9.41
CA VAL A 290 -6.61 0.41 -8.75
C VAL A 290 -6.69 -0.83 -7.85
N LEU A 291 -7.80 -1.01 -7.13
CA LEU A 291 -7.99 -2.14 -6.23
C LEU A 291 -8.30 -3.43 -7.00
N GLU A 292 -9.28 -3.39 -7.91
CA GLU A 292 -9.72 -4.55 -8.69
C GLU A 292 -8.61 -5.07 -9.63
N ALA A 293 -7.86 -4.16 -10.26
CA ALA A 293 -6.72 -4.51 -11.12
C ALA A 293 -5.41 -4.72 -10.33
N ARG A 294 -5.44 -4.68 -8.99
CA ARG A 294 -4.30 -4.93 -8.09
C ARG A 294 -3.08 -4.04 -8.38
N GLN A 295 -3.30 -2.80 -8.80
CA GLN A 295 -2.21 -1.88 -9.15
C GLN A 295 -1.45 -1.42 -7.90
N ASP A 296 -0.12 -1.30 -8.01
CA ASP A 296 0.76 -0.75 -6.98
C ASP A 296 0.73 0.78 -6.91
N LEU A 297 -0.48 1.34 -6.92
CA LEU A 297 -0.73 2.77 -6.79
C LEU A 297 -1.29 3.10 -5.41
N SER A 298 -0.68 4.08 -4.75
CA SER A 298 -1.20 4.59 -3.47
C SER A 298 -2.48 5.38 -3.66
N LEU A 299 -3.54 5.00 -2.93
CA LEU A 299 -4.78 5.76 -2.85
C LEU A 299 -4.74 6.86 -1.78
N ARG A 300 -3.67 6.95 -0.98
CA ARG A 300 -3.56 7.92 0.12
C ARG A 300 -3.70 9.38 -0.32
N PRO A 301 -3.09 9.86 -1.43
CA PRO A 301 -3.30 11.23 -1.90
C PRO A 301 -4.78 11.53 -2.23
N LEU A 302 -5.47 10.55 -2.81
CA LEU A 302 -6.88 10.63 -3.15
C LEU A 302 -7.76 10.65 -1.89
N ILE A 303 -7.49 9.75 -0.93
CA ILE A 303 -8.16 9.71 0.37
C ILE A 303 -8.03 11.06 1.08
N TRP A 304 -6.83 11.64 1.10
CA TRP A 304 -6.59 12.93 1.73
C TRP A 304 -7.38 14.06 1.04
N ALA A 305 -7.38 14.10 -0.29
CA ALA A 305 -8.17 15.06 -1.05
C ALA A 305 -9.68 14.90 -0.77
N ALA A 306 -10.20 13.67 -0.79
CA ALA A 306 -11.62 13.39 -0.54
C ALA A 306 -12.06 13.80 0.86
N VAL A 307 -11.25 13.52 1.89
CA VAL A 307 -11.58 13.91 3.27
C VAL A 307 -11.56 15.44 3.43
N ARG A 308 -10.52 16.12 2.92
CA ARG A 308 -10.39 17.58 3.06
C ARG A 308 -11.47 18.36 2.33
N GLU A 309 -11.96 17.85 1.20
CA GLU A 309 -13.02 18.47 0.42
C GLU A 309 -14.44 18.06 0.87
N GLY A 310 -14.56 17.27 1.95
CA GLY A 310 -15.86 16.87 2.50
C GLY A 310 -16.58 15.79 1.68
N CYS A 311 -15.84 14.97 0.93
CA CYS A 311 -16.35 13.85 0.13
C CYS A 311 -15.95 12.44 0.63
N PRO A 312 -15.76 12.15 1.94
CA PRO A 312 -15.38 10.81 2.38
C PRO A 312 -16.48 9.76 2.19
N GLY A 313 -17.77 10.14 2.23
CA GLY A 313 -18.90 9.22 2.14
C GLY A 313 -18.94 8.40 0.84
N PRO A 314 -18.95 9.03 -0.35
CA PRO A 314 -18.90 8.30 -1.63
C PRO A 314 -17.66 7.41 -1.78
N LEU A 315 -16.52 7.83 -1.21
CA LEU A 315 -15.30 7.03 -1.21
C LEU A 315 -15.43 5.79 -0.33
N LEU A 316 -15.94 5.94 0.90
CA LEU A 316 -16.22 4.81 1.80
C LEU A 316 -17.16 3.80 1.13
N ALA A 317 -18.26 4.26 0.54
CA ALA A 317 -19.21 3.39 -0.16
C ALA A 317 -18.57 2.65 -1.35
N THR A 318 -17.68 3.33 -2.10
CA THR A 318 -16.95 2.68 -3.20
C THR A 318 -16.00 1.60 -2.69
N LEU A 319 -15.27 1.87 -1.59
CA LEU A 319 -14.36 0.90 -0.98
C LEU A 319 -15.13 -0.30 -0.39
N ASP A 320 -16.28 -0.06 0.24
CA ASP A 320 -17.16 -1.12 0.74
C ASP A 320 -17.67 -2.01 -0.41
N GLN A 321 -18.09 -1.42 -1.53
CA GLN A 321 -18.53 -2.16 -2.71
C GLN A 321 -17.41 -3.03 -3.29
N VAL A 322 -16.19 -2.49 -3.40
CA VAL A 322 -15.02 -3.26 -3.87
C VAL A 322 -14.72 -4.40 -2.90
N ALA A 323 -14.74 -4.14 -1.59
CA ALA A 323 -14.48 -5.17 -0.59
C ALA A 323 -15.54 -6.28 -0.62
N ALA A 324 -16.82 -5.93 -0.69
CA ALA A 324 -17.93 -6.89 -0.69
C ALA A 324 -18.00 -7.72 -2.00
N GLY A 325 -17.64 -7.11 -3.14
CA GLY A 325 -17.65 -7.76 -4.45
C GLY A 325 -16.35 -8.48 -4.84
N ALA A 326 -15.31 -8.42 -4.00
CA ALA A 326 -14.02 -9.00 -4.32
C ALA A 326 -14.06 -10.54 -4.29
N GLY A 327 -13.70 -11.18 -5.41
CA GLY A 327 -13.44 -12.62 -5.45
C GLY A 327 -12.08 -13.02 -4.86
N ASP A 328 -11.19 -12.05 -4.62
CA ASP A 328 -9.86 -12.25 -4.08
C ASP A 328 -9.73 -11.64 -2.66
N PRO A 329 -9.30 -12.41 -1.65
CA PRO A 329 -9.16 -11.92 -0.28
C PRO A 329 -8.16 -10.76 -0.13
N GLY A 330 -7.14 -10.66 -0.99
CA GLY A 330 -6.16 -9.57 -0.96
C GLY A 330 -6.77 -8.25 -1.42
N VAL A 331 -7.60 -8.28 -2.46
CA VAL A 331 -8.37 -7.10 -2.91
C VAL A 331 -9.30 -6.62 -1.80
N ALA A 332 -10.03 -7.53 -1.16
CA ALA A 332 -10.91 -7.21 -0.03
C ALA A 332 -10.15 -6.63 1.16
N ALA A 333 -9.05 -7.26 1.57
CA ALA A 333 -8.23 -6.80 2.69
C ALA A 333 -7.63 -5.41 2.43
N ARG A 334 -7.17 -5.14 1.20
CA ARG A 334 -6.66 -3.83 0.81
C ARG A 334 -7.76 -2.76 0.80
N ALA A 335 -8.95 -3.08 0.30
CA ALA A 335 -10.08 -2.15 0.33
C ALA A 335 -10.50 -1.79 1.76
N LEU A 336 -10.56 -2.79 2.66
CA LEU A 336 -10.82 -2.58 4.10
C LEU A 336 -9.72 -1.73 4.77
N ALA A 337 -8.45 -1.95 4.42
CA ALA A 337 -7.34 -1.12 4.90
C ALA A 337 -7.45 0.33 4.39
N CYS A 338 -7.89 0.54 3.14
CA CYS A 338 -8.19 1.88 2.61
C CYS A 338 -9.36 2.55 3.37
N VAL A 339 -10.41 1.81 3.77
CA VAL A 339 -11.46 2.37 4.63
C VAL A 339 -10.88 2.84 5.96
N ALA A 340 -10.01 2.04 6.57
CA ALA A 340 -9.32 2.43 7.80
C ALA A 340 -8.44 3.69 7.60
N ASP A 341 -7.82 3.87 6.44
CA ASP A 341 -7.08 5.08 6.08
C ASP A 341 -7.99 6.30 5.90
N VAL A 342 -9.18 6.15 5.30
CA VAL A 342 -10.19 7.22 5.23
C VAL A 342 -10.59 7.65 6.63
N LEU A 343 -10.93 6.69 7.51
CA LEU A 343 -11.33 6.97 8.90
C LEU A 343 -10.20 7.63 9.70
N GLY A 344 -8.96 7.15 9.55
CA GLY A 344 -7.80 7.75 10.18
C GLY A 344 -7.53 9.18 9.69
N CYS A 345 -7.74 9.43 8.40
CA CYS A 345 -7.63 10.77 7.82
C CYS A 345 -8.73 11.71 8.33
N MET A 346 -9.98 11.23 8.44
CA MET A 346 -11.11 11.99 9.01
C MET A 346 -10.89 12.36 10.49
N ALA A 347 -10.08 11.59 11.20
CA ALA A 347 -9.75 11.89 12.60
C ALA A 347 -8.73 13.04 12.75
N GLU A 348 -8.07 13.49 11.66
CA GLU A 348 -7.12 14.62 11.65
C GLU A 348 -6.01 14.52 12.71
N GLY A 349 -5.52 13.31 12.98
CA GLY A 349 -4.51 13.06 14.02
C GLY A 349 -5.03 13.17 15.46
N ARG A 350 -6.33 13.38 15.66
CA ARG A 350 -7.02 13.35 16.96
C ARG A 350 -7.53 11.93 17.23
N GLY A 351 -7.79 11.58 18.49
CA GLY A 351 -8.34 10.25 18.84
C GLY A 351 -7.30 9.19 19.24
N GLY A 352 -6.03 9.56 19.33
CA GLY A 352 -4.94 8.69 19.81
C GLY A 352 -4.29 7.84 18.72
N LEU A 353 -3.43 6.91 19.13
CA LEU A 353 -2.68 6.05 18.20
C LEU A 353 -3.61 5.09 17.46
N ARG A 354 -3.42 4.88 16.16
CA ARG A 354 -4.11 3.81 15.41
C ARG A 354 -3.41 2.44 15.63
N SER A 355 -3.05 2.17 16.87
CA SER A 355 -2.39 0.93 17.31
C SER A 355 -2.96 0.52 18.67
N GLY A 356 -2.98 -0.79 18.95
CA GLY A 356 -3.47 -1.34 20.21
C GLY A 356 -4.85 -2.01 20.15
N PRO A 357 -5.35 -2.54 21.27
CA PRO A 357 -6.60 -3.29 21.31
C PRO A 357 -7.80 -2.39 20.98
N ALA A 358 -8.76 -2.95 20.24
CA ALA A 358 -9.98 -2.27 19.85
C ALA A 358 -11.25 -3.05 20.24
N ALA A 359 -11.13 -4.19 20.94
CA ALA A 359 -12.23 -5.10 21.22
C ALA A 359 -13.51 -4.36 21.64
N ASN A 360 -14.59 -4.60 20.89
CA ASN A 360 -15.93 -4.12 21.19
C ASN A 360 -16.92 -5.22 20.76
N PRO A 361 -17.83 -5.67 21.65
CA PRO A 361 -18.87 -6.65 21.33
C PRO A 361 -19.70 -6.34 20.08
N GLU A 362 -19.96 -5.07 19.79
CA GLU A 362 -20.76 -4.62 18.62
C GLU A 362 -20.14 -5.05 17.29
N TRP A 363 -18.81 -5.19 17.25
CA TRP A 363 -18.06 -5.58 16.05
C TRP A 363 -17.86 -7.09 15.90
N MET A 364 -18.29 -7.89 16.89
CA MET A 364 -18.15 -9.35 16.85
C MET A 364 -18.99 -9.99 15.74
N ARG A 365 -20.20 -9.47 15.51
CA ARG A 365 -21.10 -9.97 14.46
C ARG A 365 -20.54 -9.75 13.04
N PRO A 366 -20.04 -8.55 12.68
CA PRO A 366 -19.33 -8.38 11.41
C PRO A 366 -18.16 -9.35 11.24
N PHE A 367 -17.35 -9.56 12.28
CA PHE A 367 -16.23 -10.49 12.23
C PHE A 367 -16.67 -11.94 12.03
N SER A 368 -17.77 -12.40 12.65
CA SER A 368 -18.23 -13.78 12.47
C SER A 368 -18.61 -14.10 11.02
N TYR A 369 -19.20 -13.14 10.28
CA TYR A 369 -19.47 -13.34 8.85
C TYR A 369 -18.18 -13.55 8.05
N LEU A 370 -17.17 -12.70 8.31
CA LEU A 370 -15.85 -12.85 7.67
C LEU A 370 -15.20 -14.18 8.02
N GLU A 371 -15.27 -14.62 9.28
CA GLU A 371 -14.74 -15.92 9.71
C GLU A 371 -15.40 -17.11 9.01
N CYS A 372 -16.69 -17.01 8.71
CA CYS A 372 -17.44 -17.98 7.92
C CYS A 372 -17.23 -17.86 6.40
N GLY A 373 -16.46 -16.88 5.93
CA GLY A 373 -16.19 -16.65 4.51
C GLY A 373 -17.29 -15.85 3.77
N ASP A 374 -18.28 -15.32 4.49
CA ASP A 374 -19.32 -14.44 3.93
C ASP A 374 -18.84 -12.99 3.91
N LEU A 375 -18.07 -12.67 2.87
CA LEU A 375 -17.43 -11.37 2.70
C LEU A 375 -18.45 -10.24 2.50
N ALA A 376 -19.49 -10.47 1.70
CA ALA A 376 -20.50 -9.46 1.41
C ALA A 376 -21.28 -9.05 2.67
N ALA A 377 -21.81 -10.02 3.43
CA ALA A 377 -22.52 -9.74 4.67
C ALA A 377 -21.59 -9.17 5.75
N GLY A 378 -20.34 -9.62 5.79
CA GLY A 378 -19.34 -9.08 6.72
C GLY A 378 -19.03 -7.61 6.47
N VAL A 379 -18.79 -7.22 5.22
CA VAL A 379 -18.52 -5.81 4.85
C VAL A 379 -19.75 -4.94 5.06
N GLU A 380 -20.93 -5.41 4.70
CA GLU A 380 -22.18 -4.68 4.96
C GLU A 380 -22.38 -4.41 6.46
N ALA A 381 -22.18 -5.44 7.30
CA ALA A 381 -22.28 -5.29 8.75
C ALA A 381 -21.19 -4.36 9.33
N LEU A 382 -19.96 -4.38 8.79
CA LEU A 382 -18.89 -3.44 9.16
C LEU A 382 -19.26 -1.99 8.81
N ALA A 383 -19.90 -1.76 7.66
CA ALA A 383 -20.35 -0.43 7.24
C ALA A 383 -21.47 0.09 8.15
N GLN A 384 -22.48 -0.74 8.42
CA GLN A 384 -23.59 -0.40 9.33
C GLN A 384 -23.10 -0.05 10.74
N GLU A 385 -22.08 -0.76 11.26
CA GLU A 385 -21.51 -0.45 12.56
C GLU A 385 -20.66 0.83 12.52
N ARG A 386 -19.79 0.97 11.51
CA ARG A 386 -18.96 2.18 11.29
C ARG A 386 -19.78 3.47 11.29
N ASP A 387 -20.95 3.47 10.65
CA ASP A 387 -21.74 4.68 10.47
C ASP A 387 -22.23 5.28 11.80
N LYS A 388 -22.35 4.47 12.86
CA LYS A 388 -22.66 4.92 14.22
C LYS A 388 -21.48 5.66 14.89
N TRP A 389 -20.27 5.53 14.34
CA TRP A 389 -19.00 5.95 14.95
C TRP A 389 -18.36 7.17 14.26
N LEU A 390 -18.97 7.70 13.20
CA LEU A 390 -18.38 8.77 12.39
C LEU A 390 -18.34 10.15 13.07
N SER A 391 -19.01 10.33 14.21
CA SER A 391 -19.23 11.62 14.86
C SER A 391 -18.05 12.16 15.66
N ARG A 392 -17.09 11.31 16.09
CA ARG A 392 -16.01 11.69 17.00
C ARG A 392 -14.66 11.12 16.56
N PRO A 393 -13.57 11.89 16.57
CA PRO A 393 -12.24 11.40 16.17
C PRO A 393 -11.76 10.14 16.91
N ALA A 394 -12.04 10.03 18.21
CA ALA A 394 -11.69 8.83 18.98
C ALA A 394 -12.44 7.57 18.50
N LEU A 395 -13.69 7.71 18.05
CA LEU A 395 -14.48 6.61 17.51
C LEU A 395 -14.01 6.27 16.09
N LEU A 396 -13.68 7.26 15.26
CA LEU A 396 -13.07 7.05 13.94
C LEU A 396 -11.78 6.22 14.01
N VAL A 397 -10.86 6.57 14.93
CA VAL A 397 -9.61 5.81 15.13
C VAL A 397 -9.90 4.38 15.60
N ARG A 398 -10.88 4.17 16.48
CA ARG A 398 -11.26 2.82 16.93
C ARG A 398 -11.91 2.00 15.81
N ALA A 399 -12.81 2.59 15.02
CA ALA A 399 -13.41 1.96 13.85
C ALA A 399 -12.33 1.58 12.83
N ALA A 400 -11.34 2.45 12.57
CA ALA A 400 -10.21 2.14 11.72
C ALA A 400 -9.44 0.89 12.19
N ARG A 401 -9.22 0.72 13.51
CA ARG A 401 -8.59 -0.49 14.06
C ARG A 401 -9.46 -1.74 13.86
N HIS A 402 -10.79 -1.63 13.89
CA HIS A 402 -11.68 -2.77 13.58
C HIS A 402 -11.60 -3.18 12.11
N TYR A 403 -11.50 -2.22 11.18
CA TYR A 403 -11.28 -2.51 9.76
C TYR A 403 -9.91 -3.15 9.51
N GLU A 404 -8.86 -2.70 10.22
CA GLU A 404 -7.56 -3.40 10.20
C GLU A 404 -7.70 -4.84 10.73
N GLY A 405 -8.47 -5.05 11.81
CA GLY A 405 -8.80 -6.38 12.33
C GLY A 405 -9.55 -7.26 11.34
N ALA A 406 -10.50 -6.70 10.59
CA ALA A 406 -11.20 -7.40 9.51
C ALA A 406 -10.22 -7.85 8.40
N GLY A 407 -9.30 -6.97 7.99
CA GLY A 407 -8.23 -7.33 7.06
C GLY A 407 -7.34 -8.46 7.60
N GLN A 408 -7.03 -8.48 8.91
CA GLN A 408 -6.28 -9.57 9.53
C GLN A 408 -7.02 -10.91 9.50
N ILE A 409 -8.36 -10.93 9.60
CA ILE A 409 -9.15 -12.16 9.45
C ILE A 409 -8.94 -12.74 8.04
N LEU A 410 -8.95 -11.90 7.01
CA LEU A 410 -8.74 -12.32 5.63
C LEU A 410 -7.30 -12.81 5.39
N ILE A 411 -6.30 -12.11 5.93
CA ILE A 411 -4.90 -12.57 5.91
C ILE A 411 -4.80 -13.95 6.56
N ARG A 412 -5.41 -14.11 7.74
CA ARG A 412 -5.39 -15.36 8.51
C ARG A 412 -5.97 -16.52 7.70
N GLN A 413 -7.13 -16.33 7.08
CA GLN A 413 -7.74 -17.35 6.21
C GLN A 413 -6.86 -17.70 5.00
N ALA A 414 -6.26 -16.68 4.36
CA ALA A 414 -5.33 -16.89 3.27
C ALA A 414 -4.11 -17.73 3.71
N VAL A 415 -3.52 -17.44 4.87
CA VAL A 415 -2.38 -18.21 5.40
C VAL A 415 -2.79 -19.60 5.87
N MET A 416 -4.00 -19.78 6.41
CA MET A 416 -4.52 -21.09 6.81
C MET A 416 -4.62 -22.07 5.63
N SER A 417 -4.65 -21.59 4.38
CA SER A 417 -4.55 -22.44 3.18
C SER A 417 -3.26 -23.28 3.13
N ALA A 418 -2.20 -22.87 3.85
CA ALA A 418 -0.96 -23.64 4.01
C ALA A 418 -1.20 -25.04 4.58
N GLN A 419 -2.32 -25.25 5.30
CA GLN A 419 -2.72 -26.56 5.81
C GLN A 419 -2.82 -27.63 4.71
N HIS A 420 -3.08 -27.23 3.45
CA HIS A 420 -3.09 -28.13 2.29
C HIS A 420 -1.76 -28.88 2.09
N PHE A 421 -0.64 -28.31 2.54
CA PHE A 421 0.70 -28.89 2.42
C PHE A 421 1.13 -29.66 3.67
N VAL A 422 0.27 -29.76 4.68
CA VAL A 422 0.55 -30.52 5.91
C VAL A 422 0.20 -31.98 5.68
N SER A 423 1.21 -32.83 5.67
CA SER A 423 1.06 -34.29 5.55
C SER A 423 1.78 -35.01 6.70
N THR A 424 1.22 -36.15 7.11
CA THR A 424 1.78 -36.99 8.18
C THR A 424 1.71 -38.46 7.78
N GLU A 425 2.71 -39.23 8.18
CA GLU A 425 2.76 -40.68 7.98
C GLU A 425 2.55 -41.42 9.30
N GLN A 426 1.81 -42.52 9.29
CA GLN A 426 1.59 -43.35 10.47
C GLN A 426 2.82 -44.20 10.77
N VAL A 427 3.21 -44.25 12.04
CA VAL A 427 4.33 -45.05 12.55
C VAL A 427 3.94 -45.74 13.85
N GLU A 428 4.80 -46.64 14.34
CA GLU A 428 4.57 -47.29 15.62
C GLU A 428 4.40 -46.27 16.76
N LEU A 429 3.30 -46.44 17.49
CA LEU A 429 2.92 -45.61 18.62
C LEU A 429 3.92 -45.83 19.77
N PRO A 430 4.62 -44.78 20.26
CA PRO A 430 5.52 -44.93 21.40
C PRO A 430 4.78 -45.49 22.63
N GLY A 431 5.50 -46.31 23.41
CA GLY A 431 4.97 -46.89 24.64
C GLY A 431 4.58 -45.81 25.65
N PRO A 432 3.55 -46.04 26.50
CA PRO A 432 3.23 -45.12 27.59
C PRO A 432 4.47 -44.81 28.44
N GLY A 433 4.66 -43.54 28.79
CA GLY A 433 5.81 -43.08 29.56
C GLY A 433 7.08 -42.76 28.75
N GLN A 434 7.18 -43.21 27.48
CA GLN A 434 8.35 -42.94 26.63
C GLN A 434 8.40 -41.49 26.16
N TRP A 435 9.52 -40.82 26.40
CA TRP A 435 9.73 -39.44 25.97
C TRP A 435 10.17 -39.35 24.52
N VAL A 436 9.47 -38.52 23.75
CA VAL A 436 9.92 -37.99 22.48
C VAL A 436 10.50 -36.61 22.75
N VAL A 437 11.73 -36.34 22.29
CA VAL A 437 12.43 -35.07 22.50
C VAL A 437 12.74 -34.45 21.15
N ALA A 438 12.28 -33.21 20.95
CA ALA A 438 12.58 -32.35 19.81
C ALA A 438 13.47 -31.18 20.24
N GLU A 439 14.62 -31.00 19.59
CA GLU A 439 15.58 -29.92 19.85
C GLU A 439 15.87 -29.17 18.56
N CYS A 440 15.95 -27.84 18.63
CA CYS A 440 16.10 -26.99 17.46
C CYS A 440 17.10 -25.85 17.73
N PRO A 441 17.95 -25.50 16.74
CA PRO A 441 18.74 -24.28 16.78
C PRO A 441 17.85 -23.03 16.75
N ALA A 442 18.44 -21.88 17.09
CA ALA A 442 17.85 -20.58 16.83
C ALA A 442 18.08 -20.18 15.36
N ARG A 443 17.63 -18.98 14.95
CA ARG A 443 17.83 -18.52 13.56
C ARG A 443 18.21 -17.05 13.44
N VAL A 444 19.02 -16.75 12.42
CA VAL A 444 19.37 -15.39 11.97
C VAL A 444 19.20 -15.26 10.47
N ASP A 445 18.85 -14.06 10.00
CA ASP A 445 18.47 -13.79 8.61
C ASP A 445 19.51 -12.86 7.98
N PHE A 446 20.07 -13.18 6.83
CA PHE A 446 21.07 -12.32 6.18
C PHE A 446 20.45 -11.37 5.15
N SER A 447 19.30 -11.75 4.57
CA SER A 447 18.58 -10.93 3.60
C SER A 447 17.11 -11.36 3.51
N GLY A 448 16.25 -10.44 3.04
CA GLY A 448 14.90 -10.77 2.58
C GLY A 448 13.77 -10.74 3.61
N GLY A 449 14.06 -10.72 4.92
CA GLY A 449 13.01 -10.69 5.95
C GLY A 449 12.07 -9.49 5.80
N TRP A 450 10.80 -9.71 6.15
CA TRP A 450 9.60 -8.94 5.79
C TRP A 450 8.97 -9.32 4.45
N SER A 451 9.71 -9.84 3.48
CA SER A 451 9.10 -10.35 2.24
C SER A 451 8.30 -11.64 2.46
N ASP A 452 8.61 -12.37 3.55
CA ASP A 452 7.90 -13.56 4.02
C ASP A 452 6.61 -13.26 4.79
N THR A 453 6.34 -12.00 5.11
CA THR A 453 5.20 -11.60 5.93
C THR A 453 3.93 -11.51 5.08
N PRO A 454 2.86 -12.25 5.40
CA PRO A 454 1.56 -12.09 4.75
C PRO A 454 0.98 -10.67 4.97
N PRO A 455 0.40 -10.03 3.95
CA PRO A 455 0.07 -10.59 2.64
C PRO A 455 1.20 -10.53 1.60
N LEU A 456 2.33 -9.86 1.88
CA LEU A 456 3.43 -9.66 0.92
C LEU A 456 3.88 -11.00 0.33
N ALA A 457 4.02 -12.02 1.18
CA ALA A 457 4.44 -13.36 0.77
C ALA A 457 3.61 -13.99 -0.36
N TYR A 458 2.29 -13.77 -0.39
CA TYR A 458 1.43 -14.34 -1.43
C TYR A 458 0.94 -13.32 -2.46
N GLU A 459 1.09 -12.01 -2.22
CA GLU A 459 0.78 -10.97 -3.22
C GLU A 459 1.95 -10.68 -4.15
N LEU A 460 3.17 -10.67 -3.61
CA LEU A 460 4.40 -10.38 -4.35
C LEU A 460 5.27 -11.63 -4.55
N GLY A 461 5.16 -12.60 -3.63
CA GLY A 461 6.19 -13.60 -3.42
C GLY A 461 7.20 -13.11 -2.39
N GLY A 462 7.79 -14.06 -1.67
CA GLY A 462 8.80 -13.79 -0.64
C GLY A 462 10.05 -14.62 -0.85
N ALA A 463 11.19 -14.10 -0.44
CA ALA A 463 12.45 -14.83 -0.38
C ALA A 463 13.23 -14.37 0.85
N VAL A 464 13.71 -15.32 1.65
CA VAL A 464 14.50 -15.02 2.86
C VAL A 464 15.69 -15.97 2.92
N LEU A 465 16.89 -15.40 3.02
CA LEU A 465 18.11 -16.17 3.28
C LEU A 465 18.38 -16.17 4.77
N GLY A 466 18.39 -17.36 5.38
CA GLY A 466 18.57 -17.53 6.82
C GLY A 466 19.48 -18.70 7.19
N LEU A 467 19.99 -18.65 8.41
CA LEU A 467 20.88 -19.64 8.99
C LEU A 467 20.27 -20.22 10.26
N ALA A 468 20.38 -21.54 10.40
CA ALA A 468 20.15 -22.23 11.66
C ALA A 468 21.41 -22.10 12.50
N VAL A 469 21.29 -21.60 13.73
CA VAL A 469 22.44 -21.28 14.59
C VAL A 469 22.29 -21.87 15.99
N ARG A 470 23.37 -22.49 16.46
CA ARG A 470 23.58 -22.80 17.87
C ARG A 470 24.11 -21.55 18.57
N VAL A 471 23.65 -21.35 19.80
CA VAL A 471 24.09 -20.24 20.66
C VAL A 471 24.87 -20.84 21.81
N ASP A 472 26.12 -20.41 21.97
CA ASP A 472 27.07 -20.96 22.95
C ASP A 472 27.15 -22.51 22.93
N GLY A 473 27.18 -23.06 21.70
CA GLY A 473 27.28 -24.50 21.44
C GLY A 473 25.98 -25.31 21.63
N ARG A 474 24.87 -24.66 22.02
CA ARG A 474 23.60 -25.32 22.36
C ARG A 474 22.51 -25.09 21.32
N ARG A 475 21.56 -26.02 21.27
CA ARG A 475 20.22 -25.85 20.66
C ARG A 475 19.27 -25.35 21.74
N PRO A 476 19.00 -24.04 21.80
CA PRO A 476 18.38 -23.46 22.99
C PRO A 476 16.86 -23.68 23.06
N ILE A 477 16.23 -24.17 22.00
CA ILE A 477 14.77 -24.28 21.88
C ILE A 477 14.40 -25.75 21.74
N GLY A 478 13.41 -26.21 22.50
CA GLY A 478 12.97 -27.59 22.39
C GLY A 478 11.66 -27.91 23.10
N ALA A 479 11.17 -29.12 22.82
CA ALA A 479 10.00 -29.67 23.43
C ALA A 479 10.17 -31.17 23.66
N ARG A 480 9.48 -31.72 24.65
CA ARG A 480 9.36 -33.17 24.83
C ARG A 480 7.91 -33.55 25.11
N ALA A 481 7.47 -34.65 24.53
CA ALA A 481 6.12 -35.16 24.69
C ALA A 481 6.15 -36.66 25.02
N ARG A 482 5.19 -37.12 25.83
CA ARG A 482 4.94 -38.55 26.06
C ARG A 482 3.47 -38.82 26.25
N ARG A 483 3.08 -40.07 26.03
CA ARG A 483 1.77 -40.58 26.43
C ARG A 483 1.75 -40.91 27.92
N ILE A 484 0.65 -40.59 28.59
CA ILE A 484 0.42 -40.90 30.01
C ILE A 484 -0.86 -41.73 30.17
N PRO A 485 -0.98 -42.58 31.21
CA PRO A 485 -2.19 -43.37 31.44
C PRO A 485 -3.44 -42.53 31.74
N GLU A 486 -3.26 -41.42 32.45
CA GLU A 486 -4.35 -40.51 32.80
C GLU A 486 -4.91 -39.85 31.55
N PRO A 487 -6.24 -39.86 31.31
CA PRO A 487 -6.84 -39.26 30.12
C PRO A 487 -6.98 -37.73 30.24
N GLU A 488 -5.87 -37.07 30.58
CA GLU A 488 -5.71 -35.63 30.78
C GLU A 488 -4.57 -35.09 29.89
N LEU A 489 -4.47 -33.77 29.76
CA LEU A 489 -3.31 -33.12 29.16
C LEU A 489 -2.51 -32.37 30.22
N TRP A 490 -1.22 -32.67 30.33
CA TRP A 490 -0.29 -31.98 31.23
C TRP A 490 0.67 -31.12 30.41
N LEU A 491 0.56 -29.81 30.56
CA LEU A 491 1.35 -28.82 29.82
C LEU A 491 2.35 -28.16 30.77
N ALA A 492 3.60 -28.07 30.34
CA ALA A 492 4.68 -27.50 31.15
C ALA A 492 5.50 -26.52 30.31
N VAL A 493 5.64 -25.28 30.79
CA VAL A 493 6.46 -24.24 30.15
C VAL A 493 7.50 -23.78 31.16
N GLY A 494 8.78 -23.87 30.81
CA GLY A 494 9.86 -23.47 31.71
C GLY A 494 11.25 -23.83 31.21
N PRO A 495 12.30 -23.57 32.02
CA PRO A 495 13.65 -23.98 31.72
C PRO A 495 13.78 -25.50 31.70
N ARG A 496 14.78 -26.03 30.98
CA ARG A 496 14.97 -27.47 30.77
C ARG A 496 15.19 -28.30 32.05
N GLN A 497 15.70 -27.68 33.12
CA GLN A 497 16.20 -28.38 34.33
C GLN A 497 15.62 -27.86 35.67
N ASP A 498 14.52 -27.09 35.66
CA ASP A 498 14.09 -26.34 36.86
C ASP A 498 12.74 -26.82 37.46
N GLU A 499 12.63 -26.81 38.80
CA GLU A 499 11.41 -27.15 39.56
C GLU A 499 10.31 -26.09 39.42
N MET A 500 10.65 -24.87 38.99
CA MET A 500 9.72 -23.75 38.78
C MET A 500 8.94 -23.82 37.45
N THR A 501 8.60 -25.03 37.01
CA THR A 501 7.82 -25.22 35.77
C THR A 501 6.33 -24.96 36.04
N VAL A 502 5.72 -24.03 35.29
CA VAL A 502 4.27 -23.81 35.39
C VAL A 502 3.56 -25.03 34.80
N LYS A 503 2.98 -25.85 35.67
CA LYS A 503 2.19 -27.03 35.28
C LYS A 503 0.73 -26.64 35.09
N ILE A 504 0.22 -26.82 33.88
CA ILE A 504 -1.17 -26.59 33.51
C ILE A 504 -1.78 -27.96 33.21
N VAL A 505 -2.91 -28.28 33.84
CA VAL A 505 -3.62 -29.54 33.63
C VAL A 505 -4.96 -29.24 32.98
N CYS A 506 -5.20 -29.77 31.78
CA CYS A 506 -6.49 -29.70 31.10
C CYS A 506 -7.24 -31.01 31.28
N ARG A 507 -8.43 -30.95 31.90
CA ARG A 507 -9.30 -32.10 32.18
C ARG A 507 -10.55 -32.10 31.32
N CYS A 508 -10.93 -30.95 30.79
CA CYS A 508 -12.09 -30.80 29.93
C CYS A 508 -11.80 -29.89 28.73
N LEU A 509 -12.69 -29.91 27.73
CA LEU A 509 -12.56 -29.06 26.55
C LEU A 509 -12.62 -27.56 26.87
N ALA A 510 -13.26 -27.16 27.98
CA ALA A 510 -13.31 -25.76 28.39
C ALA A 510 -11.92 -25.19 28.74
N ASP A 511 -11.03 -26.03 29.28
CA ASP A 511 -9.66 -25.64 29.65
C ASP A 511 -8.78 -25.28 28.43
N LEU A 512 -9.22 -25.67 27.23
CA LEU A 512 -8.54 -25.41 25.97
C LEU A 512 -9.12 -24.20 25.22
N ARG A 513 -10.30 -23.68 25.57
CA ARG A 513 -11.04 -22.68 24.76
C ARG A 513 -10.32 -21.34 24.58
N ASP A 514 -9.39 -21.02 25.45
CA ASP A 514 -8.56 -19.82 25.40
C ASP A 514 -7.30 -19.99 24.51
N TYR A 515 -7.19 -21.09 23.74
CA TYR A 515 -6.06 -21.35 22.84
C TYR A 515 -5.77 -20.18 21.90
N CYS A 516 -6.79 -19.45 21.44
CA CYS A 516 -6.66 -18.32 20.52
C CYS A 516 -6.25 -17.01 21.22
N GLN A 517 -5.98 -17.04 22.53
CA GLN A 517 -5.53 -15.88 23.31
C GLN A 517 -4.03 -16.04 23.62
N PRO A 518 -3.12 -15.34 22.92
CA PRO A 518 -1.67 -15.53 23.06
C PRO A 518 -1.10 -15.35 24.47
N HIS A 519 -1.79 -14.57 25.32
CA HIS A 519 -1.39 -14.30 26.70
C HIS A 519 -1.94 -15.32 27.70
N ALA A 520 -2.83 -16.21 27.29
CA ALA A 520 -3.39 -17.23 28.17
C ALA A 520 -2.32 -18.28 28.52
N PRO A 521 -2.32 -18.82 29.76
CA PRO A 521 -1.37 -19.85 30.17
C PRO A 521 -1.42 -21.05 29.23
N GLY A 522 -0.25 -21.40 28.66
CA GLY A 522 -0.10 -22.55 27.78
C GLY A 522 -0.83 -22.44 26.44
N ALA A 523 -1.25 -21.25 25.99
CA ALA A 523 -2.00 -21.07 24.74
C ALA A 523 -1.34 -21.75 23.52
N LEU A 524 -0.02 -21.58 23.35
CA LEU A 524 0.74 -22.23 22.28
C LEU A 524 0.65 -23.76 22.34
N LEU A 525 0.78 -24.33 23.54
CA LEU A 525 0.72 -25.79 23.74
C LEU A 525 -0.70 -26.31 23.50
N LYS A 526 -1.73 -25.60 23.99
CA LYS A 526 -3.14 -25.89 23.71
C LYS A 526 -3.42 -25.90 22.22
N ALA A 527 -2.98 -24.87 21.49
CA ALA A 527 -3.11 -24.81 20.04
C ALA A 527 -2.32 -25.92 19.32
N ALA A 528 -1.16 -26.31 19.83
CA ALA A 528 -0.39 -27.44 19.29
C ALA A 528 -1.16 -28.76 19.37
N PHE A 529 -1.86 -29.05 20.48
CA PHE A 529 -2.72 -30.23 20.59
C PHE A 529 -3.87 -30.23 19.57
N ILE A 530 -4.46 -29.06 19.33
CA ILE A 530 -5.56 -28.88 18.36
C ILE A 530 -5.04 -29.05 16.94
N CYS A 531 -3.95 -28.37 16.58
CA CYS A 531 -3.36 -28.40 15.25
C CYS A 531 -2.72 -29.76 14.92
N ALA A 532 -2.23 -30.49 15.93
CA ALA A 532 -1.75 -31.86 15.76
C ALA A 532 -2.90 -32.88 15.54
N GLY A 533 -4.17 -32.46 15.65
CA GLY A 533 -5.33 -33.34 15.53
C GLY A 533 -5.45 -34.34 16.68
N ILE A 534 -4.88 -34.02 17.85
CA ILE A 534 -5.02 -34.86 19.06
C ILE A 534 -6.32 -34.52 19.79
N VAL A 535 -6.76 -33.26 19.73
CA VAL A 535 -8.00 -32.78 20.36
C VAL A 535 -8.84 -31.98 19.38
N HIS A 536 -10.14 -32.25 19.37
CA HIS A 536 -11.15 -31.48 18.64
C HIS A 536 -12.04 -30.73 19.64
N VAL A 537 -11.80 -29.41 19.80
CA VAL A 537 -12.47 -28.56 20.82
C VAL A 537 -13.98 -28.39 20.57
N HIS A 538 -14.42 -28.52 19.33
CA HIS A 538 -15.82 -28.41 18.92
C HIS A 538 -16.54 -29.77 18.79
N SER A 539 -15.91 -30.84 19.26
CA SER A 539 -16.52 -32.17 19.28
C SER A 539 -17.56 -32.30 20.40
N GLU A 540 -18.56 -33.15 20.18
CA GLU A 540 -19.52 -33.57 21.22
C GLU A 540 -18.89 -34.51 22.26
N LEU A 541 -17.78 -35.19 21.89
CA LEU A 541 -17.06 -36.11 22.79
C LEU A 541 -16.26 -35.33 23.84
N GLN A 542 -16.29 -35.79 25.08
CA GLN A 542 -15.48 -35.22 26.15
C GLN A 542 -13.98 -35.42 25.90
N LEU A 543 -13.13 -34.56 26.47
CA LEU A 543 -11.67 -34.62 26.29
C LEU A 543 -11.10 -36.00 26.62
N SER A 544 -11.46 -36.55 27.79
CA SER A 544 -10.99 -37.86 28.24
C SER A 544 -11.37 -38.99 27.27
N GLU A 545 -12.56 -38.92 26.69
CA GLU A 545 -13.05 -39.89 25.73
C GLU A 545 -12.31 -39.81 24.39
N GLN A 546 -12.02 -38.61 23.89
CA GLN A 546 -11.19 -38.42 22.69
C GLN A 546 -9.79 -39.03 22.88
N LEU A 547 -9.19 -38.82 24.06
CA LEU A 547 -7.85 -39.29 24.39
C LEU A 547 -7.81 -40.82 24.56
N LEU A 548 -8.76 -41.41 25.29
CA LEU A 548 -8.82 -42.85 25.52
C LEU A 548 -9.08 -43.65 24.24
N ARG A 549 -10.04 -43.21 23.41
CA ARG A 549 -10.44 -43.94 22.21
C ARG A 549 -9.31 -44.07 21.18
N THR A 550 -8.54 -43.01 21.00
CA THR A 550 -7.51 -42.95 19.94
C THR A 550 -6.12 -43.31 20.46
N PHE A 551 -5.79 -42.90 21.69
CA PHE A 551 -4.42 -42.98 22.23
C PHE A 551 -4.33 -43.80 23.51
N GLY A 552 -5.42 -44.37 24.03
CA GLY A 552 -5.41 -45.23 25.22
C GLY A 552 -4.95 -44.52 26.51
N GLY A 553 -4.99 -43.19 26.54
CA GLY A 553 -4.47 -42.35 27.61
C GLY A 553 -4.26 -40.90 27.16
N GLY A 554 -3.79 -40.05 28.04
CA GLY A 554 -3.51 -38.64 27.78
C GLY A 554 -2.09 -38.36 27.33
N PHE A 555 -1.69 -37.08 27.42
CA PHE A 555 -0.36 -36.62 27.01
C PHE A 555 0.25 -35.66 28.02
N GLU A 556 1.57 -35.71 28.12
CA GLU A 556 2.38 -34.71 28.81
C GLU A 556 3.30 -34.04 27.80
N LEU A 557 3.29 -32.70 27.76
CA LEU A 557 4.07 -31.86 26.85
C LEU A 557 4.85 -30.80 27.64
N HIS A 558 6.17 -30.81 27.51
CA HIS A 558 7.07 -29.83 28.12
C HIS A 558 7.76 -29.05 27.01
N THR A 559 7.87 -27.73 27.17
CA THR A 559 8.58 -26.85 26.23
C THR A 559 9.57 -25.96 26.96
N TRP A 560 10.73 -25.71 26.37
CA TRP A 560 11.77 -24.83 26.93
C TRP A 560 12.38 -23.91 25.87
N SER A 561 12.84 -22.75 26.35
CA SER A 561 13.71 -21.85 25.59
C SER A 561 14.77 -21.26 26.53
N GLU A 562 16.04 -21.43 26.19
CA GLU A 562 17.17 -20.82 26.90
C GLU A 562 17.45 -19.38 26.43
N LEU A 563 16.64 -18.85 25.51
CA LEU A 563 16.75 -17.50 24.99
C LEU A 563 15.75 -16.55 25.66
N PRO A 564 16.11 -15.27 25.89
CA PRO A 564 15.18 -14.27 26.41
C PRO A 564 13.92 -14.13 25.53
N HIS A 565 12.77 -13.89 26.17
CA HIS A 565 11.56 -13.56 25.43
C HIS A 565 11.75 -12.27 24.62
N GLY A 566 11.32 -12.27 23.36
CA GLY A 566 11.56 -11.14 22.45
C GLY A 566 13.02 -11.00 21.99
N SER A 567 13.78 -12.10 21.97
CA SER A 567 15.16 -12.15 21.43
C SER A 567 15.26 -11.74 19.96
N GLY A 568 14.18 -11.89 19.20
CA GLY A 568 14.16 -11.68 17.75
C GLY A 568 14.71 -12.86 16.95
N LEU A 569 15.07 -13.98 17.59
CA LEU A 569 15.68 -15.17 16.97
C LEU A 569 14.67 -16.27 16.61
N GLY A 570 13.40 -15.90 16.38
CA GLY A 570 12.33 -16.84 15.97
C GLY A 570 11.85 -17.81 17.06
N THR A 571 12.08 -17.51 18.33
CA THR A 571 11.85 -18.44 19.46
C THR A 571 10.44 -19.02 19.49
N SER A 572 9.39 -18.21 19.32
CA SER A 572 8.01 -18.67 19.41
C SER A 572 7.63 -19.66 18.31
N SER A 573 7.93 -19.35 17.05
CA SER A 573 7.58 -20.20 15.91
C SER A 573 8.38 -21.50 15.90
N ILE A 574 9.67 -21.42 16.27
CA ILE A 574 10.52 -22.61 16.41
C ILE A 574 10.02 -23.50 17.55
N LEU A 575 9.59 -22.92 18.67
CA LEU A 575 9.00 -23.66 19.79
C LEU A 575 7.68 -24.36 19.40
N ALA A 576 6.85 -23.70 18.59
CA ALA A 576 5.66 -24.34 18.02
C ALA A 576 6.03 -25.53 17.12
N GLY A 577 7.08 -25.40 16.30
CA GLY A 577 7.61 -26.48 15.48
C GLY A 577 8.12 -27.67 16.28
N THR A 578 8.90 -27.45 17.34
CA THR A 578 9.39 -28.54 18.20
C THR A 578 8.25 -29.20 18.97
N ALA A 579 7.28 -28.44 19.48
CA ALA A 579 6.10 -28.97 20.15
C ALA A 579 5.26 -29.84 19.21
N LEU A 580 4.97 -29.37 17.99
CA LEU A 580 4.24 -30.15 16.98
C LEU A 580 5.01 -31.41 16.59
N ALA A 581 6.32 -31.34 16.35
CA ALA A 581 7.13 -32.51 16.02
C ALA A 581 7.11 -33.57 17.13
N ALA A 582 7.30 -33.15 18.38
CA ALA A 582 7.26 -34.05 19.54
C ALA A 582 5.86 -34.67 19.73
N LEU A 583 4.79 -33.87 19.62
CA LEU A 583 3.41 -34.34 19.74
C LEU A 583 3.03 -35.33 18.64
N GLN A 584 3.33 -35.02 17.38
CA GLN A 584 3.01 -35.92 16.27
C GLN A 584 3.68 -37.28 16.47
N ARG A 585 4.97 -37.29 16.82
CA ARG A 585 5.69 -38.54 17.07
C ARG A 585 5.18 -39.29 18.29
N ALA A 586 4.84 -38.60 19.38
CA ALA A 586 4.19 -39.21 20.55
C ALA A 586 2.80 -39.78 20.22
N ALA A 587 2.12 -39.22 19.23
CA ALA A 587 0.83 -39.66 18.71
C ALA A 587 0.95 -40.74 17.61
N GLY A 588 2.14 -41.30 17.38
CA GLY A 588 2.35 -42.37 16.38
C GLY A 588 2.40 -41.86 14.95
N ARG A 589 2.77 -40.59 14.73
CA ARG A 589 2.88 -39.99 13.41
C ARG A 589 4.25 -39.35 13.18
N VAL A 590 4.75 -39.38 11.95
CA VAL A 590 5.92 -38.60 11.54
C VAL A 590 5.46 -37.50 10.59
N VAL A 591 6.07 -36.33 10.71
CA VAL A 591 5.83 -35.16 9.87
C VAL A 591 7.16 -34.71 9.28
N GLY A 592 7.22 -34.54 7.96
CA GLY A 592 8.39 -33.98 7.30
C GLY A 592 8.60 -32.52 7.65
N THR A 593 9.83 -32.02 7.62
CA THR A 593 10.15 -30.64 8.04
C THR A 593 9.43 -29.58 7.19
N GLU A 594 9.27 -29.81 5.88
CA GLU A 594 8.48 -28.91 5.02
C GLU A 594 6.99 -28.88 5.42
N ALA A 595 6.39 -30.03 5.67
CA ALA A 595 5.01 -30.11 6.18
C ALA A 595 4.89 -29.43 7.56
N LEU A 596 5.92 -29.54 8.40
CA LEU A 596 5.96 -28.91 9.72
C LEU A 596 6.03 -27.38 9.63
N ILE A 597 6.76 -26.81 8.67
CA ILE A 597 6.77 -25.35 8.41
C ILE A 597 5.34 -24.85 8.16
N HIS A 598 4.60 -25.53 7.29
CA HIS A 598 3.21 -25.18 6.98
C HIS A 598 2.26 -25.43 8.16
N ALA A 599 2.51 -26.46 8.97
CA ALA A 599 1.74 -26.74 10.18
C ALA A 599 1.91 -25.65 11.23
N VAL A 600 3.12 -25.11 11.39
CA VAL A 600 3.38 -23.98 12.28
C VAL A 600 2.73 -22.70 11.77
N LEU A 601 2.78 -22.42 10.45
CA LEU A 601 2.05 -21.29 9.87
C LEU A 601 0.55 -21.35 10.18
N HIS A 602 -0.05 -22.53 10.03
CA HIS A 602 -1.44 -22.74 10.40
C HIS A 602 -1.67 -22.53 11.91
N LEU A 603 -0.82 -23.10 12.77
CA LEU A 603 -0.91 -22.96 14.22
C LEU A 603 -0.84 -21.51 14.68
N GLU A 604 0.05 -20.69 14.13
CA GLU A 604 0.17 -19.27 14.49
C GLU A 604 -1.07 -18.45 14.11
N GLN A 605 -1.76 -18.84 13.04
CA GLN A 605 -3.05 -18.28 12.68
C GLN A 605 -4.14 -18.67 13.68
N VAL A 606 -4.17 -19.93 14.11
CA VAL A 606 -5.07 -20.42 15.18
C VAL A 606 -4.81 -19.70 16.50
N LEU A 607 -3.56 -19.35 16.80
CA LEU A 607 -3.16 -18.55 17.96
C LEU A 607 -3.45 -17.05 17.83
N THR A 608 -3.80 -16.55 16.64
CA THR A 608 -3.96 -15.11 16.34
C THR A 608 -2.70 -14.25 16.53
N THR A 609 -1.51 -14.88 16.62
CA THR A 609 -0.24 -14.14 16.69
C THR A 609 0.21 -13.66 15.32
N GLY A 610 -0.12 -14.40 14.26
CA GLY A 610 0.34 -14.12 12.90
C GLY A 610 1.87 -14.16 12.78
N GLY A 611 2.39 -13.67 11.66
CA GLY A 611 3.82 -13.64 11.38
C GLY A 611 4.15 -14.06 9.96
N GLY A 612 5.42 -13.96 9.60
CA GLY A 612 5.97 -14.53 8.37
C GLY A 612 6.43 -15.97 8.55
N TRP A 613 6.93 -16.58 7.46
CA TRP A 613 7.40 -17.97 7.47
C TRP A 613 8.91 -18.13 7.71
N GLN A 614 9.66 -17.03 7.87
CA GLN A 614 11.14 -17.09 8.01
C GLN A 614 11.60 -17.82 9.27
N ASP A 615 10.85 -17.74 10.37
CA ASP A 615 11.27 -18.30 11.66
C ASP A 615 11.28 -19.84 11.62
N GLN A 616 10.26 -20.40 10.99
CA GLN A 616 10.06 -21.82 10.77
C GLN A 616 11.13 -22.37 9.83
N VAL A 617 11.34 -21.72 8.68
CA VAL A 617 12.40 -22.09 7.73
C VAL A 617 13.77 -21.98 8.40
N GLY A 618 14.03 -20.86 9.06
CA GLY A 618 15.31 -20.51 9.67
C GLY A 618 15.74 -21.49 10.76
N GLY A 619 14.83 -21.93 11.63
CA GLY A 619 15.14 -22.82 12.74
C GLY A 619 15.02 -24.30 12.41
N LEU A 620 13.94 -24.71 11.73
CA LEU A 620 13.63 -26.14 11.54
C LEU A 620 14.54 -26.79 10.47
N MET A 621 14.90 -26.04 9.43
CA MET A 621 15.77 -26.54 8.36
C MET A 621 17.25 -26.36 8.73
N PRO A 622 18.14 -27.29 8.35
CA PRO A 622 19.56 -27.20 8.64
C PRO A 622 20.26 -26.06 7.90
N GLY A 623 21.42 -25.67 8.41
CA GLY A 623 22.45 -24.93 7.69
C GLY A 623 22.01 -23.56 7.18
N ILE A 624 22.58 -23.22 6.01
CA ILE A 624 22.36 -21.99 5.26
C ILE A 624 21.34 -22.30 4.16
N LYS A 625 20.23 -21.57 4.12
CA LYS A 625 19.15 -21.84 3.17
C LYS A 625 18.45 -20.57 2.70
N VAL A 626 17.78 -20.69 1.57
CA VAL A 626 16.80 -19.72 1.07
C VAL A 626 15.42 -20.34 1.12
N GLY A 627 14.52 -19.74 1.89
CA GLY A 627 13.09 -20.01 1.78
C GLY A 627 12.47 -19.12 0.72
N ARG A 628 11.50 -19.64 -0.05
CA ARG A 628 10.78 -18.91 -1.10
C ARG A 628 9.29 -19.20 -1.07
N SER A 629 8.50 -18.22 -1.47
CA SER A 629 7.07 -18.34 -1.75
C SER A 629 6.73 -17.61 -3.05
N ARG A 630 5.76 -18.14 -3.79
CA ARG A 630 5.25 -17.52 -5.02
C ARG A 630 4.10 -16.55 -4.69
N ALA A 631 3.85 -15.60 -5.58
CA ALA A 631 2.72 -14.67 -5.53
C ALA A 631 1.37 -15.37 -5.82
N GLN A 632 1.01 -16.36 -5.01
CA GLN A 632 -0.23 -17.14 -5.17
C GLN A 632 -0.67 -17.77 -3.85
N LEU A 633 -1.96 -18.13 -3.81
CA LEU A 633 -2.53 -19.02 -2.80
C LEU A 633 -2.86 -20.39 -3.44
N PRO A 634 -2.83 -21.50 -2.68
CA PRO A 634 -2.42 -21.61 -1.28
C PRO A 634 -0.96 -21.21 -1.03
N LEU A 635 -0.67 -20.60 0.12
CA LEU A 635 0.68 -20.15 0.46
C LEU A 635 1.60 -21.36 0.68
N LYS A 636 2.48 -21.61 -0.29
CA LYS A 636 3.49 -22.66 -0.25
C LYS A 636 4.87 -22.06 -0.02
N VAL A 637 5.61 -22.64 0.91
CA VAL A 637 7.01 -22.32 1.19
C VAL A 637 7.89 -23.44 0.67
N GLU A 638 8.87 -23.09 -0.16
CA GLU A 638 9.88 -24.00 -0.71
C GLU A 638 11.25 -23.60 -0.16
N VAL A 639 12.08 -24.58 0.18
CA VAL A 639 13.38 -24.33 0.80
C VAL A 639 14.50 -24.90 -0.06
N GLU A 640 15.51 -24.08 -0.35
CA GLU A 640 16.73 -24.47 -1.05
C GLU A 640 17.91 -24.37 -0.08
N GLU A 641 18.68 -25.44 0.06
CA GLU A 641 19.97 -25.40 0.75
C GLU A 641 21.01 -24.67 -0.11
N VAL A 642 21.76 -23.73 0.48
CA VAL A 642 22.81 -23.00 -0.23
C VAL A 642 24.12 -23.75 -0.07
N THR A 643 24.61 -24.33 -1.17
CA THR A 643 25.95 -24.95 -1.21
C THR A 643 27.04 -23.89 -1.03
N VAL A 644 27.95 -24.12 -0.09
CA VAL A 644 29.08 -23.22 0.21
C VAL A 644 30.42 -23.92 0.02
N PRO A 645 31.53 -23.18 -0.19
CA PRO A 645 32.85 -23.78 -0.33
C PRO A 645 33.29 -24.57 0.91
N GLU A 646 34.16 -25.56 0.71
CA GLU A 646 34.73 -26.35 1.81
C GLU A 646 35.43 -25.44 2.84
N GLY A 647 35.20 -25.72 4.13
CA GLY A 647 35.75 -24.93 5.23
C GLY A 647 35.06 -23.57 5.46
N PHE A 648 34.17 -23.11 4.57
CA PHE A 648 33.52 -21.81 4.71
C PHE A 648 32.61 -21.73 5.94
N VAL A 649 31.93 -22.82 6.31
CA VAL A 649 31.11 -22.87 7.53
C VAL A 649 31.96 -22.59 8.77
N GLN A 650 33.15 -23.17 8.86
CA GLN A 650 34.06 -22.92 9.98
C GLN A 650 34.54 -21.46 9.98
N LYS A 651 34.93 -20.95 8.82
CA LYS A 651 35.28 -19.53 8.65
C LYS A 651 34.14 -18.60 9.08
N LEU A 652 32.89 -18.96 8.79
CA LEU A 652 31.74 -18.17 9.22
C LEU A 652 31.55 -18.24 10.75
N ASN A 653 31.69 -19.42 11.36
CA ASN A 653 31.62 -19.59 12.82
C ASN A 653 32.68 -18.75 13.54
N ASP A 654 33.88 -18.64 12.98
CA ASP A 654 34.95 -17.80 13.55
C ASP A 654 34.65 -16.29 13.47
N HIS A 655 33.72 -15.86 12.61
CA HIS A 655 33.43 -14.44 12.36
C HIS A 655 32.02 -13.99 12.79
N LEU A 656 31.11 -14.91 13.12
CA LEU A 656 29.73 -14.60 13.44
C LEU A 656 29.52 -14.52 14.97
N LEU A 657 29.01 -13.38 15.45
CA LEU A 657 28.72 -13.17 16.87
C LEU A 657 27.30 -12.65 17.07
N LEU A 658 26.73 -12.95 18.24
CA LEU A 658 25.46 -12.41 18.72
C LEU A 658 25.71 -11.47 19.90
N VAL A 659 25.10 -10.29 19.89
CA VAL A 659 25.14 -9.32 20.99
C VAL A 659 23.72 -9.07 21.49
N TYR A 660 23.41 -9.51 22.71
CA TYR A 660 22.14 -9.19 23.35
C TYR A 660 22.16 -7.73 23.81
N THR A 661 21.17 -6.95 23.39
CA THR A 661 21.13 -5.50 23.62
C THR A 661 20.55 -5.09 24.99
N GLY A 662 20.05 -6.05 25.78
CA GLY A 662 19.36 -5.80 27.06
C GLY A 662 17.99 -5.12 26.93
N LYS A 663 17.56 -4.80 25.72
CA LYS A 663 16.24 -4.23 25.43
C LYS A 663 15.36 -5.29 24.81
N THR A 664 14.15 -5.46 25.33
CA THR A 664 13.11 -6.27 24.68
C THR A 664 12.01 -5.36 24.18
N ARG A 665 11.47 -5.65 22.98
CA ARG A 665 10.32 -4.93 22.43
C ARG A 665 9.40 -5.92 21.71
N LEU A 666 8.10 -5.67 21.80
CA LEU A 666 7.09 -6.42 21.05
C LEU A 666 7.12 -6.02 19.56
N ALA A 667 7.39 -7.00 18.69
CA ALA A 667 7.37 -6.88 17.23
C ALA A 667 6.01 -6.46 16.65
N ARG A 668 4.91 -6.69 17.39
CA ARG A 668 3.53 -6.50 16.93
C ARG A 668 3.23 -5.09 16.41
N ASN A 669 3.77 -4.05 17.05
CA ASN A 669 3.51 -2.67 16.61
C ASN A 669 4.21 -2.35 15.27
N LEU A 670 5.44 -2.84 15.09
CA LEU A 670 6.18 -2.65 13.84
C LEU A 670 5.50 -3.37 12.67
N LEU A 671 4.99 -4.59 12.91
CA LEU A 671 4.23 -5.34 11.91
C LEU A 671 3.00 -4.56 11.42
N GLN A 672 2.23 -3.96 12.34
CA GLN A 672 1.05 -3.17 11.95
C GLN A 672 1.40 -2.00 11.03
N ASP A 673 2.51 -1.31 11.29
CA ASP A 673 2.94 -0.17 10.48
C ASP A 673 3.46 -0.60 9.10
N VAL A 674 4.16 -1.74 9.03
CA VAL A 674 4.56 -2.37 7.76
C VAL A 674 3.33 -2.70 6.91
N LEU A 675 2.35 -3.40 7.50
CA LEU A 675 1.13 -3.80 6.79
C LEU A 675 0.30 -2.61 6.32
N ARG A 676 0.19 -1.56 7.15
CA ARG A 676 -0.51 -0.32 6.76
C ARG A 676 0.18 0.33 5.56
N SER A 677 1.51 0.41 5.59
CA SER A 677 2.29 1.00 4.50
C SER A 677 2.23 0.18 3.22
N TRP A 678 2.21 -1.15 3.34
CA TRP A 678 2.02 -2.07 2.21
C TRP A 678 0.64 -1.92 1.58
N TYR A 679 -0.44 -1.95 2.35
CA TYR A 679 -1.80 -1.79 1.82
C TYR A 679 -2.05 -0.41 1.23
N ALA A 680 -1.43 0.62 1.80
CA ALA A 680 -1.43 1.96 1.23
C ALA A 680 -0.58 2.07 -0.06
N ARG A 681 0.15 1.02 -0.46
CA ARG A 681 1.08 0.97 -1.60
C ARG A 681 2.00 2.19 -1.63
N LEU A 682 2.61 2.51 -0.49
CA LEU A 682 3.60 3.59 -0.46
C LEU A 682 4.76 3.23 -1.40
N PRO A 683 5.14 4.09 -2.36
CA PRO A 683 6.10 3.72 -3.41
C PRO A 683 7.43 3.19 -2.86
N ALA A 684 7.97 3.81 -1.81
CA ALA A 684 9.20 3.37 -1.16
C ALA A 684 9.09 1.95 -0.58
N VAL A 685 7.95 1.59 0.02
CA VAL A 685 7.73 0.27 0.63
C VAL A 685 7.56 -0.79 -0.45
N VAL A 686 6.80 -0.50 -1.51
CA VAL A 686 6.62 -1.43 -2.63
C VAL A 686 7.95 -1.71 -3.33
N GLN A 687 8.69 -0.66 -3.69
CA GLN A 687 10.01 -0.80 -4.31
C GLN A 687 10.99 -1.57 -3.43
N ASN A 688 10.95 -1.33 -2.12
CA ASN A 688 11.82 -2.03 -1.18
C ASN A 688 11.43 -3.50 -1.01
N ALA A 689 10.15 -3.84 -1.03
CA ALA A 689 9.70 -5.24 -0.99
C ALA A 689 10.23 -6.05 -2.19
N HIS A 690 10.15 -5.50 -3.40
CA HIS A 690 10.80 -6.10 -4.59
C HIS A 690 12.32 -6.22 -4.41
N SER A 691 12.94 -5.19 -3.83
CA SER A 691 14.38 -5.16 -3.62
C SER A 691 14.85 -6.17 -2.58
N LEU A 692 14.05 -6.46 -1.54
CA LEU A 692 14.31 -7.50 -0.53
C LEU A 692 14.37 -8.89 -1.18
N VAL A 693 13.41 -9.20 -2.04
CA VAL A 693 13.38 -10.48 -2.78
C VAL A 693 14.58 -10.59 -3.71
N ARG A 694 14.90 -9.55 -4.50
CA ARG A 694 16.05 -9.57 -5.41
C ARG A 694 17.39 -9.71 -4.68
N GLN A 695 17.61 -8.93 -3.61
CA GLN A 695 18.85 -8.97 -2.83
C GLN A 695 19.04 -10.28 -2.05
N THR A 696 17.98 -11.07 -1.87
CA THR A 696 18.11 -12.41 -1.30
C THR A 696 18.90 -13.32 -2.21
N GLU A 697 18.69 -13.25 -3.53
CA GLU A 697 19.45 -14.03 -4.51
C GLU A 697 20.91 -13.55 -4.63
N GLU A 698 21.13 -12.23 -4.58
CA GLU A 698 22.49 -11.65 -4.55
C GLU A 698 23.26 -12.11 -3.29
N CYS A 699 22.57 -12.17 -2.14
CA CYS A 699 23.16 -12.67 -0.90
C CYS A 699 23.47 -14.17 -0.97
N ALA A 700 22.58 -14.98 -1.58
CA ALA A 700 22.81 -16.40 -1.79
C ALA A 700 24.08 -16.65 -2.61
N GLU A 701 24.31 -15.83 -3.64
CA GLU A 701 25.52 -15.89 -4.45
C GLU A 701 26.77 -15.53 -3.64
N GLY A 702 26.69 -14.55 -2.73
CA GLY A 702 27.78 -14.25 -1.79
C GLY A 702 28.16 -15.43 -0.89
N PHE A 703 27.19 -16.25 -0.48
CA PHE A 703 27.43 -17.49 0.26
C PHE A 703 28.09 -18.57 -0.62
N ARG A 704 27.60 -18.76 -1.85
CA ARG A 704 28.20 -19.70 -2.82
C ARG A 704 29.67 -19.36 -3.13
N GLN A 705 30.02 -18.08 -3.11
CA GLN A 705 31.39 -17.59 -3.31
C GLN A 705 32.27 -17.65 -2.05
N GLY A 706 31.70 -17.82 -0.86
CA GLY A 706 32.45 -17.82 0.40
C GLY A 706 33.09 -16.47 0.77
N SER A 707 32.46 -15.35 0.39
CA SER A 707 33.03 -14.00 0.53
C SER A 707 32.43 -13.23 1.71
N LEU A 708 33.13 -13.18 2.86
CA LEU A 708 32.71 -12.42 4.03
C LEU A 708 32.45 -10.92 3.75
N PRO A 709 33.29 -10.21 2.97
CA PRO A 709 33.01 -8.81 2.65
C PRO A 709 31.71 -8.61 1.87
N LEU A 710 31.40 -9.47 0.89
CA LEU A 710 30.14 -9.41 0.15
C LEU A 710 28.95 -9.70 1.05
N LEU A 711 29.06 -10.70 1.94
CA LEU A 711 28.01 -10.99 2.92
C LEU A 711 27.78 -9.83 3.88
N GLY A 712 28.83 -9.13 4.31
CA GLY A 712 28.70 -7.93 5.13
C GLY A 712 28.00 -6.77 4.42
N GLN A 713 28.27 -6.58 3.12
CA GLN A 713 27.57 -5.60 2.29
C GLN A 713 26.08 -5.96 2.13
N CYS A 714 25.77 -7.23 1.91
CA CYS A 714 24.38 -7.72 1.87
C CYS A 714 23.68 -7.45 3.20
N LEU A 715 24.33 -7.79 4.32
CA LEU A 715 23.78 -7.60 5.65
C LEU A 715 23.54 -6.12 6.00
N THR A 716 24.46 -5.25 5.60
CA THR A 716 24.33 -3.79 5.76
C THR A 716 23.16 -3.25 4.93
N SER A 717 23.06 -3.67 3.67
CA SER A 717 21.96 -3.28 2.78
C SER A 717 20.62 -3.76 3.34
N TYR A 718 20.56 -5.02 3.79
CA TYR A 718 19.39 -5.59 4.43
C TYR A 718 18.96 -4.80 5.69
N TRP A 719 19.91 -4.34 6.52
CA TRP A 719 19.57 -3.49 7.68
C TRP A 719 18.91 -2.17 7.26
N GLU A 720 19.42 -1.51 6.22
CA GLU A 720 18.79 -0.30 5.67
C GLU A 720 17.39 -0.58 5.13
N GLN A 721 17.21 -1.71 4.45
CA GLN A 721 15.90 -2.13 3.96
C GLN A 721 14.92 -2.41 5.10
N LYS A 722 15.36 -3.02 6.20
CA LYS A 722 14.50 -3.24 7.39
C LYS A 722 14.06 -1.94 8.03
N LYS A 723 14.96 -0.95 8.13
CA LYS A 723 14.63 0.39 8.64
C LYS A 723 13.60 1.10 7.76
N LEU A 724 13.65 0.89 6.45
CA LEU A 724 12.66 1.41 5.52
C LEU A 724 11.31 0.71 5.66
N MET A 725 11.28 -0.61 5.81
CA MET A 725 10.04 -1.36 6.05
C MET A 725 9.38 -0.98 7.38
N ALA A 726 10.16 -0.94 8.45
CA ALA A 726 9.68 -0.78 9.81
C ALA A 726 10.34 0.42 10.51
N PRO A 727 9.89 1.66 10.23
CA PRO A 727 10.38 2.85 10.92
C PRO A 727 10.27 2.68 12.46
N GLY A 728 11.39 2.89 13.16
CA GLY A 728 11.46 2.70 14.61
C GLY A 728 11.94 1.32 15.06
N CYS A 729 12.44 0.48 14.15
CA CYS A 729 13.14 -0.77 14.48
C CYS A 729 14.55 -0.56 15.08
N GLU A 730 15.08 0.66 15.09
CA GLU A 730 16.41 1.01 15.61
C GLU A 730 16.30 2.01 16.78
N PRO A 731 16.20 1.53 18.04
CA PRO A 731 16.27 2.41 19.21
C PRO A 731 17.64 3.10 19.30
N LEU A 732 17.68 4.31 19.88
CA LEU A 732 18.91 5.10 20.02
C LEU A 732 20.07 4.34 20.68
N THR A 733 19.78 3.51 21.69
CA THR A 733 20.80 2.69 22.36
C THR A 733 21.39 1.63 21.44
N VAL A 734 20.55 1.02 20.58
CA VAL A 734 20.99 0.04 19.58
C VAL A 734 21.82 0.74 18.51
N ARG A 735 21.37 1.91 18.03
CA ARG A 735 22.13 2.71 17.06
C ARG A 735 23.53 3.03 17.55
N ARG A 736 23.67 3.52 18.78
CA ARG A 736 24.98 3.80 19.39
C ARG A 736 25.88 2.57 19.45
N MET A 737 25.31 1.42 19.84
CA MET A 737 26.04 0.15 19.86
C MET A 737 26.52 -0.24 18.46
N MET A 738 25.65 -0.14 17.45
CA MET A 738 26.01 -0.42 16.06
C MET A 738 27.08 0.55 15.54
N ASP A 739 26.97 1.85 15.82
CA ASP A 739 27.95 2.86 15.40
C ASP A 739 29.36 2.57 15.95
N VAL A 740 29.44 2.14 17.23
CA VAL A 740 30.70 1.76 17.88
C VAL A 740 31.30 0.47 17.30
N LEU A 741 30.46 -0.50 16.93
CA LEU A 741 30.89 -1.78 16.39
C LEU A 741 31.24 -1.70 14.89
N ALA A 742 30.69 -0.73 14.16
CA ALA A 742 30.82 -0.59 12.70
C ALA A 742 32.27 -0.68 12.17
N PRO A 743 33.31 -0.11 12.82
CA PRO A 743 34.69 -0.24 12.35
C PRO A 743 35.22 -1.68 12.37
N HIS A 744 34.68 -2.55 13.22
CA HIS A 744 35.17 -3.90 13.48
C HIS A 744 34.44 -5.01 12.71
N VAL A 745 33.38 -4.65 11.99
CA VAL A 745 32.49 -5.61 11.29
C VAL A 745 32.43 -5.34 9.79
N HIS A 746 32.25 -6.39 8.99
CA HIS A 746 31.86 -6.28 7.59
C HIS A 746 30.40 -5.85 7.44
N GLY A 747 29.53 -6.25 8.37
CA GLY A 747 28.12 -5.89 8.41
C GLY A 747 27.46 -6.33 9.72
N GLN A 748 26.30 -5.75 10.01
CA GLN A 748 25.56 -5.99 11.24
C GLN A 748 24.08 -5.69 11.06
N SER A 749 23.21 -6.41 11.78
CA SER A 749 21.76 -6.22 11.72
C SER A 749 21.09 -6.72 13.00
N LEU A 750 19.95 -6.12 13.34
CA LEU A 750 19.15 -6.56 14.48
C LEU A 750 18.24 -7.73 14.07
N ALA A 751 18.12 -8.75 14.93
CA ALA A 751 17.31 -9.93 14.67
C ALA A 751 15.79 -9.62 14.66
N GLY A 752 15.02 -10.42 13.92
CA GLY A 752 13.56 -10.31 13.85
C GLY A 752 13.06 -8.95 13.35
N ALA A 753 11.92 -8.48 13.86
CA ALA A 753 11.36 -7.17 13.47
C ALA A 753 12.20 -5.96 13.91
N GLY A 754 13.15 -6.16 14.83
CA GLY A 754 13.95 -5.13 15.48
C GLY A 754 13.30 -4.49 16.71
N GLY A 755 13.82 -3.34 17.15
CA GLY A 755 13.36 -2.62 18.34
C GLY A 755 14.01 -3.08 19.66
N GLY A 756 14.84 -4.11 19.63
CA GLY A 756 15.55 -4.72 20.76
C GLY A 756 16.03 -6.13 20.40
N GLY A 757 16.35 -6.95 21.38
CA GLY A 757 16.75 -8.35 21.21
C GLY A 757 18.23 -8.48 20.92
N PHE A 758 18.57 -9.38 20.00
CA PHE A 758 19.94 -9.62 19.57
C PHE A 758 20.31 -8.85 18.31
N LEU A 759 21.50 -8.26 18.33
CA LEU A 759 22.27 -7.83 17.16
C LEU A 759 23.16 -9.01 16.73
N TYR A 760 23.27 -9.28 15.44
CA TYR A 760 24.26 -10.24 14.93
C TYR A 760 25.26 -9.50 14.03
N LEU A 761 26.52 -9.90 14.18
CA LEU A 761 27.68 -9.21 13.65
C LEU A 761 28.50 -10.17 12.81
N LEU A 762 28.96 -9.70 11.65
CA LEU A 762 29.98 -10.39 10.86
C LEU A 762 31.31 -9.64 11.04
N THR A 763 32.22 -10.15 11.85
CA THR A 763 33.49 -9.46 12.19
C THR A 763 34.48 -9.46 11.02
N LYS A 764 35.35 -8.45 10.96
CA LYS A 764 36.43 -8.39 9.95
C LYS A 764 37.54 -9.41 10.23
N GLU A 765 37.90 -9.52 11.50
CA GLU A 765 38.88 -10.49 11.99
C GLU A 765 38.17 -11.67 12.67
N PRO A 766 38.75 -12.88 12.68
CA PRO A 766 38.18 -14.02 13.38
C PRO A 766 38.28 -13.86 14.90
N GLN A 767 37.40 -14.55 15.63
CA GLN A 767 37.44 -14.78 17.07
C GLN A 767 37.53 -13.48 17.89
N GLN A 768 36.72 -12.49 17.52
CA GLN A 768 36.76 -11.13 18.08
C GLN A 768 35.91 -10.91 19.33
N LYS A 769 35.43 -11.96 20.01
CA LYS A 769 34.48 -11.83 21.13
C LYS A 769 35.03 -10.91 22.22
N GLU A 770 36.20 -11.22 22.77
CA GLU A 770 36.81 -10.48 23.88
C GLU A 770 37.20 -9.05 23.47
N ALA A 771 37.63 -8.88 22.21
CA ALA A 771 37.97 -7.57 21.66
C ALA A 771 36.74 -6.65 21.60
N LEU A 772 35.60 -7.17 21.12
CA LEU A 772 34.35 -6.41 21.06
C LEU A 772 33.75 -6.16 22.44
N GLU A 773 33.89 -7.09 23.39
CA GLU A 773 33.52 -6.85 24.80
C GLU A 773 34.31 -5.66 25.38
N ALA A 774 35.61 -5.59 25.12
CA ALA A 774 36.45 -4.47 25.57
C ALA A 774 36.08 -3.13 24.89
N VAL A 775 35.63 -3.16 23.63
CA VAL A 775 35.14 -1.97 22.91
C VAL A 775 33.84 -1.48 23.50
N LEU A 776 32.86 -2.36 23.71
CA LEU A 776 31.57 -2.00 24.30
C LEU A 776 31.70 -1.54 25.75
N ALA A 777 32.63 -2.12 26.52
CA ALA A 777 32.86 -1.74 27.92
C ALA A 777 33.36 -0.30 28.10
N LYS A 778 34.03 0.27 27.08
CA LYS A 778 34.51 1.66 27.07
C LYS A 778 33.44 2.67 26.65
N THR A 779 32.27 2.21 26.22
CA THR A 779 31.22 3.07 25.69
C THR A 779 30.20 3.40 26.76
N GLU A 780 30.11 4.68 27.14
CA GLU A 780 29.14 5.14 28.12
C GLU A 780 27.69 5.10 27.59
N GLY A 781 26.74 4.80 28.48
CA GLY A 781 25.31 4.84 28.16
C GLY A 781 24.78 3.62 27.41
N LEU A 782 25.58 2.56 27.26
CA LEU A 782 25.08 1.23 26.90
C LEU A 782 24.45 0.59 28.15
N GLY A 783 23.25 0.02 28.02
CA GLY A 783 22.62 -0.77 29.08
C GLY A 783 23.31 -2.12 29.28
N ASN A 784 22.69 -3.05 30.03
CA ASN A 784 23.21 -4.41 30.13
C ASN A 784 23.28 -5.08 28.75
N TYR A 785 24.43 -5.63 28.38
CA TYR A 785 24.62 -6.40 27.15
C TYR A 785 25.45 -7.65 27.42
N SER A 786 25.38 -8.61 26.49
CA SER A 786 26.21 -9.82 26.52
C SER A 786 26.56 -10.27 25.10
N ILE A 787 27.78 -10.79 24.89
CA ILE A 787 28.23 -11.34 23.62
C ILE A 787 28.24 -12.87 23.68
N HIS A 788 27.67 -13.50 22.66
CA HIS A 788 27.46 -14.94 22.56
C HIS A 788 28.13 -15.49 21.29
N LEU A 789 28.67 -16.70 21.40
CA LEU A 789 29.24 -17.41 20.26
C LEU A 789 28.13 -18.03 19.42
N VAL A 790 28.33 -18.04 18.10
CA VAL A 790 27.36 -18.51 17.12
C VAL A 790 28.01 -19.55 16.24
N GLU A 791 27.37 -20.71 16.10
CA GLU A 791 27.83 -21.75 15.20
C GLU A 791 26.69 -22.18 14.28
N VAL A 792 26.96 -22.33 12.99
CA VAL A 792 25.98 -22.87 12.05
C VAL A 792 25.62 -24.30 12.47
N ASP A 793 24.32 -24.57 12.59
CA ASP A 793 23.79 -25.90 12.87
C ASP A 793 23.46 -26.60 11.56
N THR A 794 24.16 -27.70 11.25
CA THR A 794 23.98 -28.46 10.00
C THR A 794 22.91 -29.55 10.07
N GLN A 795 22.18 -29.69 11.18
CA GLN A 795 21.14 -30.72 11.32
C GLN A 795 19.72 -30.15 11.42
N GLY A 796 19.56 -28.90 11.89
CA GLY A 796 18.25 -28.29 12.09
C GLY A 796 17.47 -28.96 13.23
N LEU A 797 16.19 -29.21 13.00
CA LEU A 797 15.33 -29.94 13.93
C LEU A 797 15.84 -31.38 14.14
N SER A 798 16.12 -31.75 15.39
CA SER A 798 16.41 -33.11 15.79
C SER A 798 15.28 -33.69 16.63
N LEU A 799 14.89 -34.93 16.32
CA LEU A 799 13.86 -35.67 17.02
C LEU A 799 14.43 -37.00 17.52
N LYS A 800 14.30 -37.30 18.81
CA LYS A 800 14.82 -38.51 19.44
C LYS A 800 13.76 -39.18 20.30
N LEU A 801 13.69 -40.51 20.24
CA LEU A 801 12.92 -41.32 21.18
C LEU A 801 13.86 -41.73 22.31
N LEU A 802 13.56 -41.33 23.55
CA LEU A 802 14.30 -41.81 24.71
C LEU A 802 13.73 -43.14 25.17
N GLY A 803 14.62 -44.08 25.53
CA GLY A 803 14.21 -45.33 26.17
C GLY A 803 13.47 -45.05 27.49
N THR A 804 12.63 -45.99 27.93
CA THR A 804 12.01 -45.96 29.25
C THR A 804 13.11 -45.88 30.32
N GLU A 805 13.34 -44.71 30.90
CA GLU A 805 14.06 -44.62 32.16
C GLU A 805 13.25 -45.41 33.18
N ALA A 806 13.83 -46.51 33.66
CA ALA A 806 13.29 -47.23 34.80
C ALA A 806 13.19 -46.25 35.96
N SER A 807 11.98 -46.11 36.49
CA SER A 807 11.69 -45.37 37.70
C SER A 807 12.62 -45.79 38.84
N THR A 808 13.71 -45.07 39.06
CA THR A 808 14.35 -45.05 40.38
C THR A 808 13.48 -44.18 41.28
N CYS A 809 12.42 -44.77 41.80
CA CYS A 809 11.82 -44.34 43.06
C CYS A 809 12.90 -44.43 44.14
N CYS A 810 13.60 -43.33 44.38
CA CYS A 810 14.18 -43.10 45.69
C CYS A 810 13.05 -42.53 46.57
N PRO A 811 12.67 -43.18 47.67
CA PRO A 811 11.73 -42.60 48.62
C PRO A 811 12.50 -41.51 49.38
N PHE A 812 12.10 -40.25 49.23
CA PHE A 812 12.58 -39.19 50.12
C PHE A 812 11.65 -39.07 51.33
N PRO A 813 12.19 -38.97 52.56
CA PRO A 813 11.45 -38.59 53.75
C PRO A 813 11.04 -37.11 53.76
#